data_AF-A0A2A8CYR4-F1
#
_entry.id   AF-A0A2A8CYR4-F1
#
_cell.length_a   1.000
_cell.length_b   1.000
_cell.length_c   1.000
_cell.angle_alpha   90.00
_cell.angle_beta   90.00
_cell.angle_gamma   90.00
#
_symmetry.space_group_name_H-M   'P 1'
#
loop_
_entity.id
_entity.type
_entity.pdbx_description
1 polymer ?
#
loop_
_entity_poly.entity_id
_entity_poly.type
_entity_poly.pdbx_seq_one_letter_code
_entity_poly.pdbx_strand_id
1 'polypeptide(L)'
;MIAKSEVLDVLLIEDDEDDYLITRALLSKAESIECNLDWARSFDEGLESILSSRYDACLVDYRLGARTGLDLLQEVNNRGGVETPIILLTGQGDLEVDLNAMAAGAADYLSKERIDAPLLERSIRYAVERKEADQRIREQAQFLDKARDAIIAFDMDGRVVYWNKSAERLTGWTADEMLGARARERLYGPSETDKLEECHESVREDGEWMGELRQQTKEGEELVVESRWTLVRDSAGQPTSILVINTDITERKRLESQFLRSQRMESIGRLVGGIAHDLGNLLVPILLGVKVLKRRDSGDGKVRQTLEMIEKSAERGSNMVEQVLAFARGVEGERVALQAQTIIEEVAKIVTETFPDGIDVQVAVPDDLNDIVGDATQVQQVLMNLCVNARDAMPDGGTISIQASETEVTEAEAHRKMDAEPGAYICLTVADTGTGIPDEAIDKIFEPFFSTKAEGEGTGLGLSTAYSIVKSHKGFVDVESEDGEGTTFRVYLPVATSSDRTRGPADSGELRDGQGECILVVDDEEFILDTARQTLEDAGYRVMTAQGGQDAIRVMERSGDDVEAIITDLRMPEMNGFDLIRKLRPQYPNLPIIAASGMADGRTDDALEAGAQTFLAKPFTADKLQATLQDVLHENKDAASVGG
;
A
#
# COMPACT_ATOMS: atom_id res chain seq x y z
N MET A 1 7.23 16.32 62.59
CA MET A 1 7.52 14.91 62.29
C MET A 1 8.99 14.85 61.96
N ILE A 2 9.79 14.16 62.77
CA ILE A 2 11.22 13.96 62.52
C ILE A 2 11.29 13.10 61.25
N ALA A 3 11.85 13.65 60.16
CA ALA A 3 12.09 12.90 58.94
C ALA A 3 12.92 11.67 59.31
N LYS A 4 12.52 10.49 58.83
CA LYS A 4 13.31 9.25 59.01
C LYS A 4 14.74 9.54 58.51
N SER A 5 15.76 9.29 59.35
CA SER A 5 17.13 9.20 58.87
C SER A 5 17.17 8.08 57.84
N GLU A 6 17.58 8.40 56.63
CA GLU A 6 17.88 7.40 55.61
C GLU A 6 19.12 6.64 56.08
N VAL A 7 19.04 5.31 56.11
CA VAL A 7 20.16 4.46 56.52
C VAL A 7 21.05 4.30 55.29
N LEU A 8 22.26 4.86 55.34
CA LEU A 8 23.25 4.81 54.27
C LEU A 8 24.25 3.68 54.53
N ASP A 9 24.49 2.84 53.53
CA ASP A 9 25.54 1.83 53.58
C ASP A 9 26.86 2.47 53.13
N VAL A 10 27.80 2.64 54.07
CA VAL A 10 29.09 3.31 53.86
C VAL A 10 30.23 2.31 54.01
N LEU A 11 31.12 2.26 53.03
CA LEU A 11 32.36 1.48 53.13
C LEU A 11 33.50 2.38 53.60
N LEU A 12 34.20 1.99 54.66
CA LEU A 12 35.50 2.57 55.01
C LEU A 12 36.63 1.64 54.56
N ILE A 13 37.55 2.17 53.77
CA ILE A 13 38.79 1.51 53.39
C ILE A 13 39.92 2.16 54.18
N GLU A 14 40.44 1.44 55.15
CA GLU A 14 41.40 1.95 56.15
C GLU A 14 42.27 0.79 56.63
N ASP A 15 43.59 0.94 56.60
CA ASP A 15 44.52 -0.12 57.03
C ASP A 15 44.86 -0.05 58.53
N ASP A 16 44.49 1.05 59.18
CA ASP A 16 44.66 1.28 60.61
C ASP A 16 43.35 1.06 61.42
N GLU A 17 43.40 0.16 62.41
CA GLU A 17 42.23 -0.18 63.23
C GLU A 17 41.80 0.97 64.15
N ASP A 18 42.74 1.81 64.62
CA ASP A 18 42.42 2.96 65.47
C ASP A 18 41.68 4.03 64.66
N ASP A 19 42.11 4.30 63.42
CA ASP A 19 41.44 5.25 62.52
C ASP A 19 40.04 4.75 62.10
N TYR A 20 39.86 3.44 61.93
CA TYR A 20 38.53 2.84 61.76
C TYR A 20 37.62 3.10 62.97
N LEU A 21 38.11 2.84 64.19
CA LEU A 21 37.34 3.05 65.41
C LEU A 21 36.99 4.53 65.61
N ILE A 22 37.90 5.45 65.29
CA ILE A 22 37.65 6.90 65.33
C ILE A 22 36.56 7.28 64.34
N THR A 23 36.67 6.86 63.07
CA THR A 23 35.70 7.19 62.02
C THR A 23 34.32 6.61 62.35
N ARG A 24 34.26 5.36 62.83
CA ARG A 24 33.02 4.74 63.32
C ARG A 24 32.39 5.52 64.47
N ALA A 25 33.20 5.97 65.43
CA ALA A 25 32.70 6.76 66.55
C ALA A 25 32.20 8.13 66.10
N LEU A 26 32.81 8.77 65.10
CA LEU A 26 32.34 10.01 64.51
C LEU A 26 31.00 9.83 63.78
N LEU A 27 30.87 8.80 62.93
CA LEU A 27 29.63 8.49 62.23
C LEU A 27 28.48 8.14 63.19
N SER A 28 28.77 7.44 64.30
CA SER A 28 27.76 7.14 65.33
C SER A 28 27.18 8.37 66.04
N LYS A 29 27.83 9.54 65.90
CA LYS A 29 27.40 10.82 66.45
C LYS A 29 26.71 11.72 65.41
N ALA A 30 26.54 11.26 64.18
CA ALA A 30 25.78 11.98 63.16
C ALA A 30 24.32 12.12 63.61
N GLU A 31 23.73 13.32 63.42
CA GLU A 31 22.38 13.60 63.89
C GLU A 31 21.31 13.50 62.78
N SER A 32 21.71 13.62 61.52
CA SER A 32 20.79 13.69 60.36
C SER A 32 20.88 12.50 59.40
N ILE A 33 21.94 11.68 59.48
CA ILE A 33 22.09 10.44 58.72
C ILE A 33 22.33 9.25 59.67
N GLU A 34 21.84 8.08 59.30
CA GLU A 34 22.18 6.83 59.98
C GLU A 34 23.08 6.04 59.03
N CYS A 35 24.24 5.54 59.49
CA CYS A 35 25.20 4.86 58.61
C CYS A 35 25.49 3.44 59.09
N ASN A 36 25.32 2.47 58.20
CA ASN A 36 25.91 1.14 58.34
C ASN A 36 27.34 1.20 57.81
N LEU A 37 28.33 1.02 58.69
CA LEU A 37 29.74 1.12 58.32
C LEU A 37 30.36 -0.26 58.14
N ASP A 38 30.68 -0.60 56.90
CA ASP A 38 31.54 -1.73 56.55
C ASP A 38 33.01 -1.30 56.52
N TRP A 39 33.92 -2.24 56.77
CA TRP A 39 35.36 -1.97 56.85
C TRP A 39 36.15 -2.92 55.98
N ALA A 40 36.92 -2.36 55.06
CA ALA A 40 37.97 -3.05 54.33
C ALA A 40 39.34 -2.64 54.87
N ARG A 41 40.15 -3.63 55.24
CA ARG A 41 41.42 -3.43 55.97
C ARG A 41 42.62 -3.26 55.07
N SER A 42 42.42 -3.33 53.76
CA SER A 42 43.49 -3.30 52.78
C SER A 42 43.01 -2.73 51.46
N PHE A 43 43.97 -2.29 50.64
CA PHE A 43 43.74 -1.84 49.28
C PHE A 43 42.95 -2.85 48.45
N ASP A 44 43.37 -4.13 48.46
CA ASP A 44 42.77 -5.17 47.59
C ASP A 44 41.35 -5.53 48.03
N GLU A 45 41.12 -5.66 49.34
CA GLU A 45 39.78 -5.89 49.91
C GLU A 45 38.85 -4.71 49.61
N GLY A 46 39.37 -3.48 49.70
CA GLY A 46 38.63 -2.27 49.40
C GLY A 46 38.25 -2.16 47.93
N LEU A 47 39.18 -2.47 47.02
CA LEU A 47 38.93 -2.49 45.57
C LEU A 47 37.90 -3.56 45.19
N GLU A 48 38.02 -4.77 45.74
CA GLU A 48 37.04 -5.84 45.50
C GLU A 48 35.65 -5.44 46.00
N SER A 49 35.57 -4.88 47.22
CA SER A 49 34.31 -4.43 47.83
C SER A 49 33.64 -3.31 47.05
N ILE A 50 34.40 -2.34 46.54
CA ILE A 50 33.86 -1.26 45.68
C ILE A 50 33.30 -1.81 44.37
N LEU A 51 33.93 -2.84 43.80
CA LEU A 51 33.49 -3.44 42.54
C LEU A 51 32.33 -4.43 42.72
N SER A 52 32.23 -5.07 43.89
CA SER A 52 31.21 -6.10 44.17
C SER A 52 29.93 -5.56 44.82
N SER A 53 30.03 -4.45 45.56
CA SER A 53 28.97 -3.96 46.45
C SER A 53 28.48 -2.57 46.05
N ARG A 54 27.18 -2.31 46.24
CA ARG A 54 26.54 -1.01 45.96
C ARG A 54 26.45 -0.17 47.23
N TYR A 55 27.59 0.28 47.74
CA TYR A 55 27.61 1.26 48.83
C TYR A 55 27.05 2.61 48.37
N ASP A 56 26.44 3.36 49.28
CA ASP A 56 25.94 4.71 49.04
C ASP A 56 27.07 5.73 48.97
N ALA A 57 28.12 5.52 49.78
CA ALA A 57 29.38 6.27 49.73
C ALA A 57 30.56 5.41 50.20
N CYS A 58 31.76 5.74 49.74
CA CYS A 58 33.01 5.14 50.20
C CYS A 58 33.89 6.20 50.84
N LEU A 59 34.35 5.95 52.06
CA LEU A 59 35.42 6.68 52.71
C LEU A 59 36.72 5.92 52.49
N VAL A 60 37.73 6.56 51.95
CA VAL A 60 38.98 5.87 51.56
C VAL A 60 40.16 6.62 52.16
N ASP A 61 40.94 5.95 53.01
CA ASP A 61 42.17 6.54 53.47
C ASP A 61 43.17 6.72 52.33
N TYR A 62 43.93 7.80 52.40
CA TYR A 62 44.92 8.10 51.40
C TYR A 62 46.14 7.17 51.49
N ARG A 63 46.50 6.63 52.66
CA ARG A 63 47.63 5.71 52.82
C ARG A 63 47.13 4.30 53.13
N LEU A 64 47.10 3.44 52.13
CA LEU A 64 46.68 2.04 52.28
C LEU A 64 47.92 1.14 52.12
N GLY A 65 48.80 1.18 53.13
CA GLY A 65 50.06 0.46 53.15
C GLY A 65 51.06 0.92 52.09
N ALA A 66 51.32 0.06 51.09
CA ALA A 66 52.27 0.34 50.01
C ALA A 66 51.68 1.14 48.84
N ARG A 67 50.35 1.35 48.83
CA ARG A 67 49.60 2.08 47.80
C ARG A 67 48.79 3.20 48.43
N THR A 68 48.25 4.07 47.59
CA THR A 68 47.43 5.21 48.02
C THR A 68 45.96 5.03 47.68
N GLY A 69 45.09 5.74 48.40
CA GLY A 69 43.66 5.84 48.06
C GLY A 69 43.43 6.45 46.65
N LEU A 70 44.37 7.28 46.17
CA LEU A 70 44.35 7.80 44.80
C LEU A 70 44.57 6.68 43.77
N ASP A 71 45.53 5.77 44.03
CA ASP A 71 45.76 4.61 43.17
C ASP A 71 44.53 3.71 43.11
N LEU A 72 43.74 3.65 44.18
CA LEU A 72 42.49 2.90 44.24
C LEU A 72 41.45 3.51 43.31
N LEU A 73 41.24 4.82 43.44
CA LEU A 73 40.29 5.57 42.61
C LEU A 73 40.63 5.45 41.11
N GLN A 74 41.92 5.53 40.77
CA GLN A 74 42.38 5.35 39.38
C GLN A 74 42.13 3.92 38.87
N GLU A 75 42.39 2.90 39.68
CA GLU A 75 42.14 1.50 39.32
C GLU A 75 40.64 1.24 39.10
N VAL A 76 39.78 1.80 39.96
CA VAL A 76 38.33 1.75 39.83
C VAL A 76 37.88 2.38 38.51
N ASN A 77 38.37 3.58 38.18
CA ASN A 77 38.05 4.25 36.92
C ASN A 77 38.55 3.47 35.69
N ASN A 78 39.76 2.91 35.75
CA ASN A 78 40.31 2.09 34.67
C ASN A 78 39.51 0.82 34.40
N ARG A 79 38.81 0.28 35.41
CA ARG A 79 37.96 -0.92 35.29
C ARG A 79 36.52 -0.62 34.87
N GLY A 80 36.23 0.61 34.45
CA GLY A 80 34.90 1.05 34.00
C GLY A 80 34.21 2.04 34.94
N GLY A 81 34.86 2.41 36.06
CA GLY A 81 34.31 3.31 37.06
C GLY A 81 33.21 2.67 37.91
N VAL A 82 32.86 3.34 39.01
CA VAL A 82 31.70 2.99 39.84
C VAL A 82 30.86 4.25 40.07
N GLU A 83 29.56 4.06 40.26
CA GLU A 83 28.64 5.17 40.55
C GLU A 83 28.71 5.60 42.02
N THR A 84 29.35 4.82 42.89
CA THR A 84 29.47 5.14 44.31
C THR A 84 30.45 6.31 44.52
N PRO A 85 30.03 7.41 45.16
CA PRO A 85 30.92 8.52 45.45
C PRO A 85 32.03 8.11 46.42
N ILE A 86 33.28 8.43 46.06
CA ILE A 86 34.47 8.14 46.85
C ILE A 86 34.96 9.45 47.49
N ILE A 87 35.03 9.47 48.82
CA ILE A 87 35.55 10.57 49.63
C ILE A 87 36.90 10.15 50.21
N LEU A 88 37.95 10.92 49.92
CA LEU A 88 39.30 10.61 50.36
C LEU A 88 39.60 11.24 51.74
N LEU A 89 40.12 10.45 52.67
CA LEU A 89 40.58 10.89 53.99
C LEU A 89 42.11 11.03 53.99
N THR A 90 42.67 12.13 54.48
CA THR A 90 44.13 12.39 54.44
C THR A 90 44.74 12.89 55.74
N GLY A 91 45.95 12.42 56.02
CA GLY A 91 46.71 12.80 57.21
C GLY A 91 47.34 14.21 57.21
N GLN A 92 47.46 14.90 56.07
CA GLN A 92 48.00 16.28 55.99
C GLN A 92 47.46 17.01 54.75
N GLY A 93 46.98 18.24 54.92
CA GLY A 93 46.40 19.07 53.85
C GLY A 93 47.44 19.61 52.87
N ASP A 94 47.95 18.73 52.01
CA ASP A 94 48.79 19.08 50.87
C ASP A 94 47.89 19.41 49.66
N LEU A 95 47.86 20.68 49.26
CA LEU A 95 46.98 21.20 48.21
C LEU A 95 47.18 20.46 46.86
N GLU A 96 48.36 19.92 46.60
CA GLU A 96 48.61 19.12 45.40
C GLU A 96 47.86 17.77 45.44
N VAL A 97 47.73 17.15 46.61
CA VAL A 97 46.96 15.91 46.79
C VAL A 97 45.48 16.17 46.57
N ASP A 98 44.96 17.30 47.05
CA ASP A 98 43.55 17.71 46.88
C ASP A 98 43.18 17.88 45.40
N LEU A 99 44.04 18.56 44.62
CA LEU A 99 43.82 18.78 43.19
C LEU A 99 43.88 17.47 42.40
N ASN A 100 44.83 16.60 42.72
CA ASN A 100 44.98 15.29 42.07
C ASN A 100 43.80 14.36 42.38
N ALA A 101 43.29 14.38 43.62
CA ALA A 101 42.10 13.63 44.04
C ALA A 101 40.86 14.04 43.24
N MET A 102 40.60 15.35 43.12
CA MET A 102 39.46 15.86 42.36
C MET A 102 39.58 15.58 40.86
N ALA A 103 40.79 15.73 40.29
CA ALA A 103 41.05 15.39 38.88
C ALA A 103 40.87 13.89 38.60
N ALA A 104 41.14 13.03 39.58
CA ALA A 104 40.91 11.60 39.50
C ALA A 104 39.44 11.19 39.74
N GLY A 105 38.55 12.13 40.03
CA GLY A 105 37.11 11.86 40.17
C GLY A 105 36.62 11.59 41.59
N ALA A 106 37.36 12.00 42.62
CA ALA A 106 36.86 11.94 44.00
C ALA A 106 35.65 12.88 44.17
N ALA A 107 34.66 12.42 44.94
CA ALA A 107 33.46 13.20 45.20
C ALA A 107 33.71 14.34 46.20
N ASP A 108 34.58 14.10 47.18
CA ASP A 108 35.06 15.08 48.15
C ASP A 108 36.39 14.62 48.77
N TYR A 109 37.01 15.49 49.56
CA TYR A 109 38.25 15.24 50.26
C TYR A 109 38.22 15.83 51.68
N LEU A 110 38.68 15.06 52.66
CA LEU A 110 38.67 15.44 54.07
C LEU A 110 40.02 15.20 54.73
N SER A 111 40.53 16.20 55.45
CA SER A 111 41.77 16.08 56.21
C SER A 111 41.51 15.55 57.62
N LYS A 112 42.07 14.37 57.95
CA LYS A 112 41.94 13.62 59.22
C LYS A 112 42.17 14.48 60.47
N GLU A 113 43.09 15.45 60.44
CA GLU A 113 43.33 16.35 61.57
C GLU A 113 42.16 17.31 61.89
N ARG A 114 41.26 17.51 60.92
CA ARG A 114 40.14 18.47 60.99
C ARG A 114 38.77 17.81 60.82
N ILE A 115 38.69 16.48 60.81
CA ILE A 115 37.42 15.77 60.71
C ILE A 115 36.72 15.81 62.07
N ASP A 116 35.47 16.27 62.04
CA ASP A 116 34.51 16.07 63.10
C ASP A 116 33.24 15.39 62.55
N ALA A 117 32.33 14.99 63.43
CA ALA A 117 31.11 14.30 63.03
C ALA A 117 30.24 15.14 62.07
N PRO A 118 30.00 16.45 62.30
CA PRO A 118 29.24 17.28 61.36
C PRO A 118 29.87 17.43 59.97
N LEU A 119 31.20 17.52 59.87
CA LEU A 119 31.88 17.65 58.59
C LEU A 119 31.78 16.35 57.77
N LEU A 120 32.07 15.21 58.41
CA LEU A 120 32.00 13.90 57.75
C LEU A 120 30.58 13.60 57.26
N GLU A 121 29.58 13.88 58.11
CA GLU A 121 28.16 13.78 57.76
C GLU A 121 27.77 14.66 56.58
N ARG A 122 28.21 15.93 56.57
CA ARG A 122 27.91 16.86 55.48
C ARG A 122 28.50 16.39 54.16
N SER A 123 29.74 15.93 54.16
CA SER A 123 30.42 15.46 52.93
C SER A 123 29.77 14.22 52.36
N ILE A 124 29.44 13.22 53.20
CA ILE A 124 28.72 12.02 52.77
C ILE A 124 27.36 12.40 52.17
N ARG A 125 26.56 13.20 52.89
CA ARG A 125 25.24 13.61 52.42
C ARG A 125 25.30 14.36 51.09
N TYR A 126 26.20 15.34 50.97
CA TYR A 126 26.34 16.12 49.73
C TYR A 126 26.76 15.24 48.54
N ALA A 127 27.68 14.31 48.76
CA ALA A 127 28.15 13.39 47.73
C ALA A 127 27.02 12.45 47.25
N VAL A 128 26.21 11.92 48.18
CA VAL A 128 25.05 11.08 47.87
C VAL A 128 23.96 11.86 47.16
N GLU A 129 23.55 13.03 47.69
CA GLU A 129 22.51 13.88 47.08
C GLU A 129 22.88 14.29 45.64
N ARG A 130 24.15 14.61 45.40
CA ARG A 130 24.66 14.95 44.06
C ARG A 130 24.58 13.77 43.12
N LYS A 131 25.02 12.58 43.55
CA LYS A 131 24.90 11.33 42.77
C LYS A 131 23.45 11.06 42.40
N GLU A 132 22.53 11.17 43.34
CA GLU A 132 21.11 10.96 43.08
C GLU A 132 20.52 11.98 42.11
N ALA A 133 20.90 13.25 42.21
CA ALA A 133 20.45 14.28 41.28
C ALA A 133 20.93 13.98 39.85
N ASP A 134 22.22 13.64 39.69
CA ASP A 134 22.80 13.26 38.40
C ASP A 134 22.16 11.99 37.84
N GLN A 135 21.82 11.03 38.71
CA GLN A 135 21.11 9.81 38.34
C GLN A 135 19.69 10.11 37.85
N ARG A 136 18.92 10.92 38.59
CA ARG A 136 17.57 11.33 38.19
C ARG A 136 17.56 12.04 36.84
N ILE A 137 18.53 12.92 36.58
CA ILE A 137 18.69 13.59 35.29
C ILE A 137 18.95 12.58 34.17
N ARG A 138 19.87 11.62 34.39
CA ARG A 138 20.15 10.55 33.41
C ARG A 138 18.95 9.66 33.15
N GLU A 139 18.20 9.27 34.17
CA GLU A 139 16.97 8.49 34.04
C GLU A 139 15.90 9.25 33.26
N GLN A 140 15.70 10.55 33.55
CA GLN A 140 14.80 11.41 32.80
C GLN A 140 15.18 11.52 31.32
N ALA A 141 16.48 11.68 31.02
CA ALA A 141 16.97 11.69 29.65
C ALA A 141 16.69 10.34 28.93
N GLN A 142 16.90 9.21 29.62
CA GLN A 142 16.59 7.89 29.06
C GLN A 142 15.10 7.69 28.78
N PHE A 143 14.21 8.29 29.57
CA PHE A 143 12.77 8.24 29.27
C PHE A 143 12.43 8.98 27.97
N LEU A 144 13.08 10.12 27.70
CA LEU A 144 12.89 10.89 26.46
C LEU A 144 13.40 10.13 25.22
N ASP A 145 14.46 9.33 25.36
CA ASP A 145 14.99 8.49 24.26
C ASP A 145 14.11 7.28 23.92
N LYS A 146 13.27 6.85 24.88
CA LYS A 146 12.28 5.78 24.69
C LYS A 146 10.94 6.29 24.18
N ALA A 147 10.72 7.60 24.12
CA ALA A 147 9.52 8.18 23.52
C ALA A 147 9.42 7.77 22.04
N ARG A 148 8.22 7.55 21.52
CA ARG A 148 8.03 7.26 20.09
C ARG A 148 8.20 8.53 19.24
N ASP A 149 7.74 9.65 19.78
CA ASP A 149 7.74 10.93 19.07
C ASP A 149 9.16 11.51 19.02
N ALA A 150 9.44 12.22 17.92
CA ALA A 150 10.67 12.98 17.78
C ALA A 150 10.56 14.24 18.64
N ILE A 151 11.45 14.37 19.62
CA ILE A 151 11.50 15.50 20.55
C ILE A 151 12.74 16.32 20.22
N ILE A 152 12.48 17.59 19.90
CA ILE A 152 13.48 18.54 19.43
C ILE A 152 13.32 19.81 20.25
N ALA A 153 14.41 20.49 20.58
CA ALA A 153 14.33 21.84 21.11
C ALA A 153 15.21 22.79 20.32
N PHE A 154 14.71 24.00 20.10
CA PHE A 154 15.41 25.08 19.42
C PHE A 154 15.68 26.24 20.38
N ASP A 155 16.83 26.91 20.24
CA ASP A 155 17.00 28.23 20.82
C ASP A 155 16.17 29.30 20.09
N MET A 156 16.16 30.52 20.61
CA MET A 156 15.40 31.63 20.02
C MET A 156 15.93 32.08 18.64
N ASP A 157 17.13 31.65 18.25
CA ASP A 157 17.76 31.88 16.95
C ASP A 157 17.51 30.73 15.95
N GLY A 158 16.73 29.71 16.35
CA GLY A 158 16.35 28.56 15.53
C GLY A 158 17.42 27.48 15.41
N ARG A 159 18.39 27.42 16.33
CA ARG A 159 19.41 26.37 16.38
C ARG A 159 18.96 25.22 17.26
N VAL A 160 19.26 23.99 16.85
CA VAL A 160 18.93 22.80 17.64
C VAL A 160 19.79 22.75 18.90
N VAL A 161 19.15 22.72 20.06
CA VAL A 161 19.79 22.56 21.38
C VAL A 161 19.52 21.19 21.98
N TYR A 162 18.50 20.47 21.50
CA TYR A 162 18.18 19.12 21.94
C TYR A 162 17.63 18.28 20.79
N TRP A 163 18.02 17.00 20.76
CA TRP A 163 17.68 16.04 19.73
C TRP A 163 17.63 14.62 20.31
N ASN A 164 16.43 14.06 20.50
CA ASN A 164 16.29 12.71 21.07
C ASN A 164 16.55 11.60 20.04
N LYS A 165 16.66 10.35 20.52
CA LYS A 165 16.85 9.18 19.64
C LYS A 165 15.72 8.93 18.63
N SER A 166 14.50 9.37 18.91
CA SER A 166 13.40 9.25 17.93
C SER A 166 13.50 10.25 16.81
N ALA A 167 14.01 11.46 17.06
CA ALA A 167 14.29 12.43 15.99
C ALA A 167 15.39 11.92 15.05
N GLU A 168 16.40 11.20 15.57
CA GLU A 168 17.39 10.51 14.74
C GLU A 168 16.76 9.44 13.84
N ARG A 169 15.90 8.58 14.42
CA ARG A 169 15.21 7.52 13.66
C ARG A 169 14.27 8.08 12.60
N LEU A 170 13.52 9.13 12.94
CA LEU A 170 12.53 9.73 12.05
C LEU A 170 13.17 10.41 10.85
N THR A 171 14.23 11.20 11.07
CA THR A 171 14.78 12.08 10.03
C THR A 171 16.05 11.54 9.37
N GLY A 172 16.70 10.55 9.98
CA GLY A 172 18.02 10.04 9.55
C GLY A 172 19.21 10.91 9.95
N TRP A 173 18.98 12.06 10.60
CA TRP A 173 20.05 12.94 11.08
C TRP A 173 20.47 12.59 12.52
N THR A 174 21.78 12.50 12.75
CA THR A 174 22.30 12.23 14.11
C THR A 174 22.27 13.49 14.99
N ALA A 175 22.20 13.32 16.31
CA ALA A 175 22.28 14.44 17.24
C ALA A 175 23.54 15.28 17.04
N ASP A 176 24.70 14.65 16.85
CA ASP A 176 25.99 15.34 16.63
C ASP A 176 25.99 16.22 15.37
N GLU A 177 25.26 15.81 14.33
CA GLU A 177 25.12 16.60 13.12
C GLU A 177 24.17 17.79 13.35
N MET A 178 23.08 17.59 14.10
CA MET A 178 22.01 18.58 14.24
C MET A 178 22.27 19.62 15.32
N LEU A 179 22.93 19.26 16.42
CA LEU A 179 23.18 20.17 17.54
C LEU A 179 23.97 21.41 17.07
N GLY A 180 23.41 22.59 17.34
CA GLY A 180 23.94 23.90 16.93
C GLY A 180 23.63 24.30 15.47
N ALA A 181 23.16 23.37 14.63
CA ALA A 181 22.71 23.65 13.27
C ALA A 181 21.31 24.28 13.25
N ARG A 182 20.97 24.94 12.14
CA ARG A 182 19.64 25.52 11.93
C ARG A 182 18.70 24.48 11.31
N ALA A 183 17.62 24.16 12.02
CA ALA A 183 16.67 23.13 11.59
C ALA A 183 16.04 23.44 10.22
N ARG A 184 15.69 24.71 9.96
CA ARG A 184 15.12 25.18 8.69
C ARG A 184 15.98 24.90 7.45
N GLU A 185 17.29 24.73 7.61
CA GLU A 185 18.23 24.53 6.49
C GLU A 185 18.39 23.04 6.13
N ARG A 186 17.89 22.14 6.98
CA ARG A 186 18.12 20.68 6.83
C ARG A 186 16.86 19.84 6.86
N LEU A 187 15.84 20.25 7.61
CA LEU A 187 14.61 19.47 7.79
C LEU A 187 13.46 19.94 6.90
N TYR A 188 13.57 21.11 6.27
CA TYR A 188 12.44 21.72 5.57
C TYR A 188 12.86 22.16 4.17
N GLY A 189 11.99 21.89 3.20
CA GLY A 189 12.17 22.32 1.82
C GLY A 189 11.82 23.80 1.60
N PRO A 190 12.19 24.39 0.45
CA PRO A 190 11.91 25.80 0.14
C PRO A 190 10.42 26.16 0.20
N SER A 191 9.54 25.20 -0.12
CA SER A 191 8.08 25.35 -0.17
C SER A 191 7.41 25.52 1.20
N GLU A 192 8.07 25.17 2.30
CA GLU A 192 7.51 25.26 3.65
C GLU A 192 8.00 26.51 4.42
N THR A 193 8.80 27.37 3.79
CA THR A 193 9.41 28.55 4.44
C THR A 193 8.36 29.50 5.02
N ASP A 194 7.30 29.82 4.26
CA ASP A 194 6.27 30.77 4.69
C ASP A 194 5.46 30.23 5.89
N LYS A 195 5.13 28.94 5.87
CA LYS A 195 4.46 28.27 7.00
C LYS A 195 5.32 28.24 8.25
N LEU A 196 6.63 28.03 8.12
CA LEU A 196 7.55 28.04 9.27
C LEU A 196 7.61 29.42 9.93
N GLU A 197 7.57 30.50 9.14
CA GLU A 197 7.51 31.85 9.70
C GLU A 197 6.21 32.07 10.48
N GLU A 198 5.07 31.63 9.93
CA GLU A 198 3.77 31.67 10.62
C GLU A 198 3.78 30.86 11.93
N CYS A 199 4.39 29.67 11.92
CA CYS A 199 4.57 28.84 13.11
C CYS A 199 5.38 29.58 14.19
N HIS A 200 6.52 30.18 13.81
CA HIS A 200 7.39 30.91 14.72
C HIS A 200 6.71 32.16 15.30
N GLU A 201 5.89 32.85 14.52
CA GLU A 201 5.12 34.01 14.97
C GLU A 201 4.03 33.58 15.97
N SER A 202 3.22 32.58 15.64
CA SER A 202 2.17 32.06 16.53
C SER A 202 2.74 31.55 17.86
N VAL A 203 3.87 30.83 17.85
CA VAL A 203 4.53 30.38 19.10
C VAL A 203 5.03 31.55 19.94
N ARG A 204 5.46 32.66 19.33
CA ARG A 204 5.92 33.86 20.06
C ARG A 204 4.76 34.63 20.67
N GLU A 205 3.63 34.73 19.97
CA GLU A 205 2.44 35.46 20.41
C GLU A 205 1.60 34.66 21.40
N ASP A 206 1.25 33.43 21.04
CA ASP A 206 0.30 32.57 21.78
C ASP A 206 1.00 31.60 22.74
N GLY A 207 2.30 31.36 22.56
CA GLY A 207 3.10 30.45 23.38
C GLY A 207 3.03 28.99 22.94
N GLU A 208 2.14 28.62 22.03
CA GLU A 208 2.04 27.29 21.44
C GLU A 208 1.56 27.35 19.99
N TRP A 209 1.92 26.33 19.22
CA TRP A 209 1.39 26.11 17.87
C TRP A 209 1.21 24.62 17.63
N MET A 210 0.20 24.25 16.86
CA MET A 210 -0.07 22.87 16.47
C MET A 210 -0.55 22.82 15.03
N GLY A 211 0.03 21.93 14.24
CA GLY A 211 -0.38 21.73 12.85
C GLY A 211 0.42 20.65 12.15
N GLU A 212 0.16 20.50 10.85
CA GLU A 212 0.87 19.55 9.99
C GLU A 212 1.98 20.29 9.23
N LEU A 213 3.19 19.72 9.25
CA LEU A 213 4.34 20.22 8.50
C LEU A 213 4.90 19.13 7.61
N ARG A 214 5.50 19.54 6.50
CA ARG A 214 6.30 18.66 5.66
C ARG A 214 7.77 18.79 6.01
N GLN A 215 8.42 17.67 6.24
CA GLN A 215 9.85 17.58 6.52
C GLN A 215 10.55 16.72 5.48
N GLN A 216 11.86 16.88 5.38
CA GLN A 216 12.71 16.03 4.54
C GLN A 216 13.69 15.24 5.40
N THR A 217 13.83 13.96 5.09
CA THR A 217 14.89 13.13 5.67
C THR A 217 16.26 13.52 5.12
N LYS A 218 17.32 13.02 5.74
CA LYS A 218 18.69 13.15 5.23
C LYS A 218 18.87 12.61 3.80
N GLU A 219 18.05 11.62 3.41
CA GLU A 219 18.06 11.00 2.08
C GLU A 219 17.15 11.75 1.07
N GLY A 220 16.44 12.79 1.51
CA GLY A 220 15.56 13.60 0.68
C GLY A 220 14.12 13.07 0.56
N GLU A 221 13.74 12.07 1.35
CA GLU A 221 12.36 11.58 1.38
C GLU A 221 11.45 12.58 2.11
N GLU A 222 10.25 12.83 1.57
CA GLU A 222 9.25 13.67 2.23
C GLU A 222 8.52 12.92 3.36
N LEU A 223 8.45 13.57 4.51
CA LEU A 223 7.70 13.16 5.69
C LEU A 223 6.59 14.15 5.98
N VAL A 224 5.44 13.65 6.42
CA VAL A 224 4.37 14.49 6.96
C VAL A 224 4.31 14.27 8.47
N VAL A 225 4.56 15.33 9.22
CA VAL A 225 4.57 15.29 10.68
C VAL A 225 3.43 16.14 11.25
N GLU A 226 2.72 15.56 12.22
CA GLU A 226 1.89 16.33 13.14
C GLU A 226 2.82 16.93 14.20
N SER A 227 2.92 18.26 14.20
CA SER A 227 3.94 18.98 14.92
C SER A 227 3.31 19.88 15.97
N ARG A 228 3.82 19.79 17.20
CA ARG A 228 3.41 20.63 18.32
C ARG A 228 4.60 21.41 18.86
N TRP A 229 4.48 22.73 18.83
CA TRP A 229 5.52 23.66 19.27
C TRP A 229 5.07 24.33 20.56
N THR A 230 5.95 24.46 21.53
CA THR A 230 5.65 25.06 22.83
C THR A 230 6.82 25.93 23.28
N LEU A 231 6.53 27.17 23.64
CA LEU A 231 7.52 28.12 24.11
C LEU A 231 7.90 27.80 25.56
N VAL A 232 9.17 27.48 25.78
CA VAL A 232 9.74 27.23 27.11
C VAL A 232 10.31 28.52 27.67
N ARG A 233 9.98 28.80 28.94
CA ARG A 233 10.40 30.00 29.67
C ARG A 233 11.27 29.63 30.86
N ASP A 234 12.21 30.50 31.20
CA ASP A 234 13.03 30.36 32.40
C ASP A 234 12.24 30.68 33.69
N SER A 235 12.91 30.55 34.84
CA SER A 235 12.34 30.87 36.16
C SER A 235 11.96 32.34 36.34
N ALA A 236 12.43 33.23 35.46
CA ALA A 236 12.09 34.65 35.44
C ALA A 236 10.94 34.98 34.44
N GLY A 237 10.44 33.99 33.71
CA GLY A 237 9.35 34.11 32.73
C GLY A 237 9.81 34.50 31.32
N GLN A 238 11.11 34.61 31.08
CA GLN A 238 11.67 34.99 29.79
C GLN A 238 11.73 33.77 28.84
N PRO A 239 11.34 33.91 27.55
CA PRO A 239 11.49 32.84 26.57
C PRO A 239 12.94 32.38 26.41
N THR A 240 13.17 31.07 26.48
CA THR A 240 14.51 30.47 26.42
C THR A 240 14.67 29.55 25.23
N SER A 241 13.65 28.73 24.93
CA SER A 241 13.69 27.76 23.84
C SER A 241 12.28 27.43 23.36
N ILE A 242 12.18 26.78 22.20
CA ILE A 242 10.95 26.22 21.67
C ILE A 242 11.09 24.70 21.66
N LEU A 243 10.22 24.01 22.40
CA LEU A 243 10.11 22.56 22.37
C LEU A 243 9.20 22.16 21.21
N VAL A 244 9.66 21.22 20.38
CA VAL A 244 8.92 20.68 19.24
C VAL A 244 8.80 19.18 19.39
N ILE A 245 7.56 18.69 19.32
CA ILE A 245 7.23 17.27 19.32
C ILE A 245 6.62 16.96 17.96
N ASN A 246 7.25 16.04 17.23
CA ASN A 246 6.82 15.61 15.91
C ASN A 246 6.39 14.14 15.96
N THR A 247 5.17 13.90 15.51
CA THR A 247 4.61 12.56 15.31
C THR A 247 4.53 12.30 13.81
N ASP A 248 5.10 11.18 13.35
CA ASP A 248 4.97 10.78 11.96
C ASP A 248 3.54 10.35 11.65
N ILE A 249 2.91 11.02 10.69
CA ILE A 249 1.56 10.73 10.22
C ILE A 249 1.53 10.39 8.73
N THR A 250 2.70 10.13 8.13
CA THR A 250 2.86 9.88 6.69
C THR A 250 2.01 8.69 6.25
N GLU A 251 2.14 7.55 6.93
CA GLU A 251 1.35 6.34 6.63
C GLU A 251 -0.15 6.57 6.83
N ARG A 252 -0.54 7.25 7.93
CA ARG A 252 -1.94 7.59 8.24
C ARG A 252 -2.57 8.42 7.11
N LYS A 253 -1.88 9.46 6.63
CA LYS A 253 -2.36 10.33 5.55
C LYS A 253 -2.44 9.59 4.21
N ARG A 254 -1.49 8.70 3.93
CA ARG A 254 -1.53 7.84 2.73
C ARG A 254 -2.77 6.96 2.73
N LEU A 255 -3.03 6.26 3.84
CA LEU A 255 -4.22 5.42 4.00
C LEU A 255 -5.52 6.22 3.93
N GLU A 256 -5.57 7.40 4.53
CA GLU A 256 -6.75 8.28 4.47
C GLU A 256 -7.05 8.75 3.04
N SER A 257 -6.03 9.17 2.29
CA SER A 257 -6.16 9.56 0.89
C SER A 257 -6.64 8.40 0.00
N GLN A 258 -6.05 7.20 0.19
CA GLN A 258 -6.49 5.98 -0.49
C GLN A 258 -7.94 5.64 -0.20
N PHE A 259 -8.34 5.70 1.08
CA PHE A 259 -9.71 5.44 1.49
C PHE A 259 -10.70 6.42 0.84
N LEU A 260 -10.40 7.73 0.88
CA LEU A 260 -11.23 8.76 0.26
C LEU A 260 -11.34 8.57 -1.26
N ARG A 261 -10.25 8.21 -1.94
CA ARG A 261 -10.24 7.92 -3.38
C ARG A 261 -11.10 6.70 -3.70
N SER A 262 -10.97 5.62 -2.93
CA SER A 262 -11.78 4.41 -3.09
C SER A 262 -13.27 4.69 -2.86
N GLN A 263 -13.61 5.48 -1.83
CA GLN A 263 -15.00 5.83 -1.51
C GLN A 263 -15.64 6.70 -2.60
N ARG A 264 -14.89 7.68 -3.14
CA ARG A 264 -15.36 8.46 -4.30
C ARG A 264 -15.62 7.56 -5.51
N MET A 265 -14.72 6.62 -5.76
CA MET A 265 -14.84 5.68 -6.89
C MET A 265 -16.09 4.80 -6.77
N GLU A 266 -16.34 4.23 -5.57
CA GLU A 266 -17.53 3.41 -5.31
C GLU A 266 -18.82 4.22 -5.48
N SER A 267 -18.86 5.44 -4.94
CA SER A 267 -20.04 6.31 -5.03
C SER A 267 -20.34 6.74 -6.47
N ILE A 268 -19.30 7.07 -7.26
CA ILE A 268 -19.45 7.40 -8.67
C ILE A 268 -19.92 6.16 -9.44
N GLY A 269 -19.30 4.99 -9.21
CA GLY A 269 -19.69 3.74 -9.88
C GLY A 269 -21.17 3.39 -9.70
N ARG A 270 -21.70 3.48 -8.47
CA ARG A 270 -23.13 3.17 -8.19
C ARG A 270 -24.09 4.13 -8.90
N LEU A 271 -23.80 5.42 -8.90
CA LEU A 271 -24.63 6.44 -9.58
C LEU A 271 -24.58 6.26 -11.10
N VAL A 272 -23.37 6.07 -11.62
CA VAL A 272 -23.08 5.96 -13.04
C VAL A 272 -23.69 4.69 -13.62
N GLY A 273 -23.67 3.57 -12.90
CA GLY A 273 -24.28 2.31 -13.33
C GLY A 273 -25.80 2.39 -13.51
N GLY A 274 -26.49 3.13 -12.63
CA GLY A 274 -27.93 3.38 -12.76
C GLY A 274 -28.26 4.29 -13.96
N ILE A 275 -27.51 5.38 -14.14
CA ILE A 275 -27.69 6.31 -15.25
C ILE A 275 -27.40 5.64 -16.61
N ALA A 276 -26.35 4.82 -16.66
CA ALA A 276 -25.96 4.12 -17.88
C ALA A 276 -27.00 3.06 -18.28
N HIS A 277 -27.55 2.32 -17.32
CA HIS A 277 -28.67 1.41 -17.58
C HIS A 277 -29.87 2.14 -18.21
N ASP A 278 -30.24 3.30 -17.66
CA ASP A 278 -31.37 4.09 -18.17
C ASP A 278 -31.09 4.67 -19.57
N LEU A 279 -29.87 5.12 -19.85
CA LEU A 279 -29.44 5.57 -21.18
C LEU A 279 -29.47 4.44 -22.20
N GLY A 280 -28.98 3.24 -21.85
CA GLY A 280 -29.05 2.06 -22.71
C GLY A 280 -30.48 1.74 -23.12
N ASN A 281 -31.42 1.81 -22.16
CA ASN A 281 -32.84 1.61 -22.42
C ASN A 281 -33.46 2.63 -23.38
N LEU A 282 -32.90 3.84 -23.49
CA LEU A 282 -33.35 4.86 -24.44
C LEU A 282 -32.80 4.64 -25.85
N LEU A 283 -31.62 4.03 -25.99
CA LEU A 283 -30.94 3.83 -27.28
C LEU A 283 -31.47 2.61 -28.04
N VAL A 284 -31.86 1.55 -27.34
CA VAL A 284 -32.38 0.31 -27.95
C VAL A 284 -33.61 0.57 -28.83
N PRO A 285 -34.66 1.31 -28.40
CA PRO A 285 -35.80 1.64 -29.25
C PRO A 285 -35.44 2.51 -30.47
N ILE A 286 -34.44 3.39 -30.34
CA ILE A 286 -33.97 4.26 -31.44
C ILE A 286 -33.31 3.40 -32.52
N LEU A 287 -32.40 2.51 -32.13
CA LEU A 287 -31.74 1.57 -33.04
C LEU A 287 -32.76 0.66 -33.73
N LEU A 288 -33.72 0.13 -32.98
CA LEU A 288 -34.79 -0.70 -33.52
C LEU A 288 -35.67 0.07 -34.53
N GLY A 289 -36.06 1.31 -34.18
CA GLY A 289 -36.83 2.18 -35.05
C GLY A 289 -36.11 2.49 -36.38
N VAL A 290 -34.80 2.76 -36.33
CA VAL A 290 -33.97 2.98 -37.52
C VAL A 290 -33.87 1.73 -38.38
N LYS A 291 -33.64 0.55 -37.79
CA LYS A 291 -33.62 -0.73 -38.51
C LYS A 291 -34.96 -1.02 -39.21
N VAL A 292 -36.08 -0.76 -38.54
CA VAL A 292 -37.43 -0.92 -39.12
C VAL A 292 -37.67 0.06 -40.27
N LEU A 293 -37.27 1.33 -40.12
CA LEU A 293 -37.41 2.35 -41.17
C LEU A 293 -36.53 2.05 -42.39
N LYS A 294 -35.31 1.54 -42.19
CA LYS A 294 -34.44 1.07 -43.28
C LYS A 294 -35.05 -0.09 -44.07
N ARG A 295 -35.74 -1.01 -43.39
CA ARG A 295 -36.46 -2.12 -44.06
C ARG A 295 -37.68 -1.66 -44.86
N ARG A 296 -38.28 -0.52 -44.50
CA ARG A 296 -39.47 0.06 -45.18
C ARG A 296 -39.11 1.15 -46.20
N ASP A 297 -37.83 1.37 -46.47
CA ASP A 297 -37.37 2.45 -47.34
C ASP A 297 -37.87 2.28 -48.79
N SER A 298 -38.44 3.35 -49.33
CA SER A 298 -38.98 3.46 -50.69
C SER A 298 -37.93 3.84 -51.74
N GLY A 299 -36.66 4.01 -51.35
CA GLY A 299 -35.53 4.26 -52.25
C GLY A 299 -35.04 5.72 -52.31
N ASP A 300 -35.32 6.55 -51.32
CA ASP A 300 -34.79 7.93 -51.26
C ASP A 300 -33.39 7.94 -50.60
N GLY A 301 -32.36 8.23 -51.39
CA GLY A 301 -30.98 8.27 -50.93
C GLY A 301 -30.72 9.24 -49.76
N LYS A 302 -31.48 10.33 -49.62
CA LYS A 302 -31.34 11.25 -48.49
C LYS A 302 -31.92 10.69 -47.19
N VAL A 303 -33.03 9.95 -47.28
CA VAL A 303 -33.63 9.27 -46.12
C VAL A 303 -32.69 8.17 -45.64
N ARG A 304 -32.14 7.37 -46.56
CA ARG A 304 -31.17 6.32 -46.24
C ARG A 304 -29.92 6.88 -45.55
N GLN A 305 -29.34 7.96 -46.06
CA GLN A 305 -28.19 8.63 -45.46
C GLN A 305 -28.51 9.19 -44.07
N THR A 306 -29.72 9.73 -43.86
CA THR A 306 -30.16 10.24 -42.55
C THR A 306 -30.33 9.09 -41.55
N LEU A 307 -30.92 7.97 -41.97
CA LEU A 307 -31.06 6.77 -41.13
C LEU A 307 -29.70 6.18 -40.75
N GLU A 308 -28.74 6.11 -41.68
CA GLU A 308 -27.36 5.69 -41.40
C GLU A 308 -26.67 6.61 -40.38
N MET A 309 -26.91 7.92 -40.44
CA MET A 309 -26.37 8.88 -39.47
C MET A 309 -26.96 8.67 -38.07
N ILE A 310 -28.27 8.46 -37.97
CA ILE A 310 -28.94 8.19 -36.68
C ILE A 310 -28.46 6.86 -36.10
N GLU A 311 -28.34 5.81 -36.92
CA GLU A 311 -27.82 4.50 -36.49
C GLU A 311 -26.40 4.62 -35.93
N LYS A 312 -25.47 5.22 -36.68
CA LYS A 312 -24.08 5.43 -36.21
C LYS A 312 -24.01 6.26 -34.94
N SER A 313 -24.91 7.23 -34.77
CA SER A 313 -24.95 8.08 -33.57
C SER A 313 -25.47 7.30 -32.35
N ALA A 314 -26.50 6.48 -32.54
CA ALA A 314 -27.05 5.64 -31.49
C ALA A 314 -26.10 4.49 -31.10
N GLU A 315 -25.41 3.89 -32.07
CA GLU A 315 -24.35 2.89 -31.84
C GLU A 315 -23.20 3.48 -31.02
N ARG A 316 -22.71 4.68 -31.37
CA ARG A 316 -21.71 5.40 -30.56
C ARG A 316 -22.19 5.65 -29.14
N GLY A 317 -23.44 6.06 -28.97
CA GLY A 317 -24.04 6.24 -27.64
C GLY A 317 -24.09 4.93 -26.85
N SER A 318 -24.39 3.82 -27.50
CA SER A 318 -24.45 2.49 -26.86
C SER A 318 -23.07 2.05 -26.39
N ASN A 319 -22.05 2.22 -27.22
CA ASN A 319 -20.66 1.90 -26.87
C ASN A 319 -20.17 2.75 -25.68
N MET A 320 -20.55 4.03 -25.60
CA MET A 320 -20.25 4.86 -24.44
C MET A 320 -20.95 4.35 -23.18
N VAL A 321 -22.23 3.97 -23.27
CA VAL A 321 -22.98 3.38 -22.15
C VAL A 321 -22.34 2.08 -21.66
N GLU A 322 -21.88 1.22 -22.57
CA GLU A 322 -21.16 -0.01 -22.22
C GLU A 322 -19.84 0.24 -21.51
N GLN A 323 -19.03 1.19 -21.99
CA GLN A 323 -17.79 1.60 -21.30
C GLN A 323 -18.06 2.12 -19.89
N VAL A 324 -19.12 2.90 -19.74
CA VAL A 324 -19.57 3.47 -18.48
C VAL A 324 -20.10 2.38 -17.52
N LEU A 325 -20.80 1.37 -18.04
CA LEU A 325 -21.26 0.21 -17.26
C LEU A 325 -20.10 -0.70 -16.82
N ALA A 326 -19.12 -0.93 -17.71
CA ALA A 326 -17.91 -1.69 -17.40
C ALA A 326 -17.13 -1.03 -16.24
N PHE A 327 -17.01 0.30 -16.29
CA PHE A 327 -16.45 1.09 -15.19
C PHE A 327 -17.26 0.95 -13.89
N ALA A 328 -18.58 1.15 -13.95
CA ALA A 328 -19.45 1.24 -12.78
C ALA A 328 -19.56 -0.04 -11.96
N ARG A 329 -19.49 -1.20 -12.62
CA ARG A 329 -19.69 -2.49 -11.96
C ARG A 329 -18.44 -3.07 -11.33
N GLY A 330 -17.25 -2.56 -11.68
CA GLY A 330 -15.98 -3.23 -11.40
C GLY A 330 -15.98 -4.57 -12.12
N VAL A 331 -15.32 -4.67 -13.26
CA VAL A 331 -15.47 -5.83 -14.14
C VAL A 331 -14.89 -7.09 -13.45
N GLU A 332 -15.73 -7.90 -12.83
CA GLU A 332 -15.39 -9.27 -12.41
C GLU A 332 -15.22 -10.10 -13.68
N GLY A 333 -13.99 -10.12 -14.21
CA GLY A 333 -13.60 -10.97 -15.33
C GLY A 333 -13.26 -12.38 -14.89
N GLU A 334 -13.25 -13.32 -15.84
CA GLU A 334 -12.69 -14.66 -15.60
C GLU A 334 -11.19 -14.50 -15.31
N ARG A 335 -10.72 -14.96 -14.14
CA ARG A 335 -9.30 -14.92 -13.78
C ARG A 335 -8.63 -16.21 -14.21
N VAL A 336 -7.96 -16.18 -15.34
CA VAL A 336 -7.16 -17.29 -15.88
C VAL A 336 -5.69 -16.89 -15.98
N ALA A 337 -4.82 -17.88 -16.09
CA ALA A 337 -3.42 -17.63 -16.45
C ALA A 337 -3.35 -17.20 -17.92
N LEU A 338 -2.69 -16.08 -18.18
CA LEU A 338 -2.62 -15.44 -19.50
C LEU A 338 -1.17 -15.19 -19.90
N GLN A 339 -0.88 -15.41 -21.17
CA GLN A 339 0.38 -15.02 -21.77
C GLN A 339 0.31 -13.54 -22.20
N ALA A 340 1.03 -12.68 -21.48
CA ALA A 340 1.06 -11.25 -21.78
C ALA A 340 1.56 -10.96 -23.20
N GLN A 341 2.48 -11.78 -23.72
CA GLN A 341 3.01 -11.68 -25.08
C GLN A 341 1.91 -11.71 -26.14
N THR A 342 1.04 -12.72 -26.11
CA THR A 342 -0.06 -12.89 -27.08
C THR A 342 -0.96 -11.66 -27.12
N ILE A 343 -1.32 -11.13 -25.94
CA ILE A 343 -2.19 -9.96 -25.83
C ILE A 343 -1.51 -8.71 -26.40
N ILE A 344 -0.22 -8.50 -26.11
CA ILE A 344 0.55 -7.38 -26.64
C ILE A 344 0.66 -7.45 -28.16
N GLU A 345 0.94 -8.62 -28.71
CA GLU A 345 1.05 -8.83 -30.16
C GLU A 345 -0.28 -8.55 -30.88
N GLU A 346 -1.41 -9.01 -30.32
CA GLU A 346 -2.74 -8.71 -30.84
C GLU A 346 -3.05 -7.21 -30.83
N VAL A 347 -2.78 -6.53 -29.71
CA VAL A 347 -2.98 -5.07 -29.60
C VAL A 347 -2.07 -4.33 -30.58
N ALA A 348 -0.80 -4.69 -30.67
CA ALA A 348 0.16 -4.06 -31.58
C ALA A 348 -0.28 -4.20 -33.04
N LYS A 349 -0.82 -5.35 -33.43
CA LYS A 349 -1.39 -5.56 -34.76
C LYS A 349 -2.57 -4.64 -35.02
N ILE A 350 -3.52 -4.56 -34.09
CA ILE A 350 -4.70 -3.68 -34.21
C ILE A 350 -4.26 -2.21 -34.32
N VAL A 351 -3.33 -1.78 -33.48
CA VAL A 351 -2.80 -0.40 -33.48
C VAL A 351 -2.14 -0.08 -34.82
N THR A 352 -1.27 -0.97 -35.31
CA THR A 352 -0.56 -0.80 -36.59
C THR A 352 -1.52 -0.75 -37.79
N GLU A 353 -2.62 -1.51 -37.77
CA GLU A 353 -3.60 -1.54 -38.86
C GLU A 353 -4.61 -0.38 -38.81
N THR A 354 -4.86 0.21 -37.64
CA THR A 354 -5.93 1.21 -37.46
C THR A 354 -5.45 2.64 -37.26
N PHE A 355 -4.20 2.85 -36.85
CA PHE A 355 -3.67 4.19 -36.59
C PHE A 355 -3.14 4.84 -37.88
N PRO A 356 -3.04 6.18 -37.92
CA PRO A 356 -2.53 6.89 -39.10
C PRO A 356 -1.07 6.50 -39.42
N ASP A 357 -0.70 6.49 -40.71
CA ASP A 357 0.66 6.15 -41.20
C ASP A 357 1.81 6.97 -40.58
N GLY A 358 1.50 8.07 -39.88
CA GLY A 358 2.47 8.91 -39.17
C GLY A 358 2.88 8.40 -37.79
N ILE A 359 2.32 7.29 -37.30
CA ILE A 359 2.65 6.70 -36.00
C ILE A 359 3.45 5.41 -36.21
N ASP A 360 4.70 5.41 -35.74
CA ASP A 360 5.55 4.22 -35.71
C ASP A 360 5.26 3.41 -34.44
N VAL A 361 5.04 2.10 -34.57
CA VAL A 361 4.71 1.21 -33.45
C VAL A 361 5.86 0.24 -33.23
N GLN A 362 6.49 0.33 -32.06
CA GLN A 362 7.63 -0.51 -31.68
C GLN A 362 7.22 -1.45 -30.55
N VAL A 363 7.51 -2.74 -30.71
CA VAL A 363 7.16 -3.77 -29.73
C VAL A 363 8.44 -4.48 -29.27
N ALA A 364 8.65 -4.54 -27.96
CA ALA A 364 9.77 -5.26 -27.36
C ALA A 364 9.27 -6.14 -26.20
N VAL A 365 9.07 -7.43 -26.49
CA VAL A 365 8.56 -8.41 -25.54
C VAL A 365 9.51 -9.63 -25.54
N PRO A 366 10.04 -10.03 -24.37
CA PRO A 366 10.81 -11.27 -24.23
C PRO A 366 9.94 -12.52 -24.45
N ASP A 367 10.51 -13.55 -25.06
CA ASP A 367 9.83 -14.83 -25.33
C ASP A 367 9.61 -15.69 -24.06
N ASP A 368 10.22 -15.31 -22.93
CA ASP A 368 10.30 -16.10 -21.69
C ASP A 368 9.60 -15.46 -20.48
N LEU A 369 8.55 -14.67 -20.72
CA LEU A 369 7.75 -14.05 -19.65
C LEU A 369 6.86 -15.09 -18.94
N ASN A 370 6.76 -14.97 -17.61
CA ASN A 370 5.78 -15.70 -16.83
C ASN A 370 4.33 -15.23 -17.11
N ASP A 371 3.38 -16.16 -16.98
CA ASP A 371 1.96 -15.86 -17.14
C ASP A 371 1.47 -14.86 -16.07
N ILE A 372 0.54 -13.99 -16.45
CA ILE A 372 -0.19 -13.10 -15.55
C ILE A 372 -1.55 -13.72 -15.18
N VAL A 373 -2.14 -13.33 -14.05
CA VAL A 373 -3.53 -13.73 -13.72
C VAL A 373 -4.49 -12.64 -14.12
N GLY A 374 -5.45 -12.94 -14.99
CA GLY A 374 -6.45 -11.97 -15.37
C GLY A 374 -7.45 -12.41 -16.42
N ASP A 375 -8.20 -11.43 -16.89
CA ASP A 375 -9.11 -11.51 -18.03
C ASP A 375 -8.43 -10.89 -19.26
N ALA A 376 -8.27 -11.68 -20.33
CA ALA A 376 -7.55 -11.26 -21.53
C ALA A 376 -8.17 -10.02 -22.16
N THR A 377 -9.50 -9.95 -22.21
CA THR A 377 -10.25 -8.84 -22.80
C THR A 377 -10.01 -7.55 -22.03
N GLN A 378 -9.94 -7.66 -20.70
CA GLN A 378 -9.71 -6.50 -19.84
C GLN A 378 -8.27 -5.99 -19.94
N VAL A 379 -7.28 -6.88 -19.97
CA VAL A 379 -5.88 -6.50 -20.16
C VAL A 379 -5.69 -5.86 -21.55
N GLN A 380 -6.32 -6.43 -22.59
CA GLN A 380 -6.35 -5.85 -23.93
C GLN A 380 -6.97 -4.43 -23.91
N GLN A 381 -8.08 -4.25 -23.19
CA GLN A 381 -8.73 -2.94 -23.04
C GLN A 381 -7.84 -1.91 -22.34
N VAL A 382 -7.05 -2.30 -21.33
CA VAL A 382 -6.06 -1.43 -20.68
C VAL A 382 -5.04 -0.96 -21.70
N LEU A 383 -4.39 -1.88 -22.41
CA LEU A 383 -3.38 -1.55 -23.41
C LEU A 383 -3.96 -0.68 -24.54
N MET A 384 -5.17 -0.99 -25.00
CA MET A 384 -5.82 -0.22 -26.04
C MET A 384 -6.14 1.21 -25.59
N ASN A 385 -6.64 1.39 -24.36
CA ASN A 385 -6.89 2.73 -23.82
C ASN A 385 -5.61 3.57 -23.74
N LEU A 386 -4.48 2.96 -23.35
CA LEU A 386 -3.19 3.64 -23.32
C LEU A 386 -2.70 4.01 -24.74
N CYS A 387 -2.79 3.09 -25.71
CA CYS A 387 -2.39 3.36 -27.09
C CYS A 387 -3.26 4.44 -27.76
N VAL A 388 -4.57 4.46 -27.50
CA VAL A 388 -5.45 5.51 -28.01
C VAL A 388 -5.09 6.87 -27.43
N ASN A 389 -4.76 6.95 -26.13
CA ASN A 389 -4.31 8.19 -25.51
C ASN A 389 -2.97 8.66 -26.09
N ALA A 390 -2.02 7.74 -26.29
CA ALA A 390 -0.75 8.01 -26.95
C ALA A 390 -0.93 8.60 -28.36
N ARG A 391 -1.81 7.98 -29.18
CA ARG A 391 -2.17 8.51 -30.50
C ARG A 391 -2.72 9.93 -30.43
N ASP A 392 -3.65 10.16 -29.52
CA ASP A 392 -4.29 11.47 -29.41
C ASP A 392 -3.32 12.56 -28.92
N ALA A 393 -2.26 12.18 -28.21
CA ALA A 393 -1.17 13.06 -27.81
C ALA A 393 -0.16 13.34 -28.95
N MET A 394 -0.29 12.65 -30.09
CA MET A 394 0.61 12.75 -31.25
C MET A 394 -0.15 13.06 -32.56
N PRO A 395 -0.87 14.21 -32.66
CA PRO A 395 -1.65 14.55 -33.85
C PRO A 395 -0.79 14.72 -35.13
N ASP A 396 0.49 15.09 -34.98
CA ASP A 396 1.44 15.28 -36.08
C ASP A 396 2.29 14.02 -36.38
N GLY A 397 1.99 12.90 -35.72
CA GLY A 397 2.77 11.66 -35.78
C GLY A 397 3.82 11.53 -34.66
N GLY A 398 4.42 10.36 -34.53
CA GLY A 398 5.36 10.04 -33.45
C GLY A 398 5.59 8.54 -33.29
N THR A 399 6.05 8.12 -32.12
CA THR A 399 6.36 6.71 -31.85
C THR A 399 5.63 6.21 -30.60
N ILE A 400 4.96 5.06 -30.73
CA ILE A 400 4.39 4.30 -29.60
C ILE A 400 5.29 3.09 -29.36
N SER A 401 5.85 2.96 -28.16
CA SER A 401 6.63 1.81 -27.73
C SER A 401 5.84 0.98 -26.72
N ILE A 402 5.61 -0.30 -27.03
CA ILE A 402 4.96 -1.27 -26.14
C ILE A 402 6.00 -2.30 -25.70
N GLN A 403 6.23 -2.41 -24.39
CA GLN A 403 7.25 -3.30 -23.82
C GLN A 403 6.68 -4.13 -22.67
N ALA A 404 7.28 -5.29 -22.41
CA ALA A 404 6.99 -6.09 -21.23
C ALA A 404 8.28 -6.58 -20.57
N SER A 405 8.31 -6.57 -19.25
CA SER A 405 9.45 -7.03 -18.45
C SER A 405 8.99 -7.62 -17.12
N GLU A 406 9.78 -8.53 -16.55
CA GLU A 406 9.56 -9.01 -15.19
C GLU A 406 10.22 -8.07 -14.18
N THR A 407 9.48 -7.71 -13.14
CA THR A 407 9.96 -6.86 -12.05
C THR A 407 9.57 -7.46 -10.71
N GLU A 408 10.54 -7.61 -9.82
CA GLU A 408 10.29 -7.96 -8.43
C GLU A 408 10.15 -6.66 -7.63
N VAL A 409 8.99 -6.44 -7.03
CA VAL A 409 8.73 -5.28 -6.18
C VAL A 409 9.14 -5.63 -4.76
N THR A 410 10.19 -4.97 -4.26
CA THR A 410 10.64 -5.13 -2.87
C THR A 410 9.71 -4.43 -1.88
N GLU A 411 9.78 -4.80 -0.60
CA GLU A 411 9.03 -4.09 0.46
C GLU A 411 9.33 -2.58 0.49
N ALA A 412 10.59 -2.18 0.28
CA ALA A 412 10.98 -0.78 0.27
C ALA A 412 10.37 -0.01 -0.92
N GLU A 413 10.25 -0.64 -2.08
CA GLU A 413 9.64 -0.05 -3.27
C GLU A 413 8.11 -0.02 -3.17
N ALA A 414 7.51 -1.04 -2.57
CA ALA A 414 6.08 -1.07 -2.26
C ALA A 414 5.65 0.10 -1.35
N HIS A 415 6.52 0.51 -0.41
CA HIS A 415 6.27 1.68 0.45
C HIS A 415 6.43 3.03 -0.26
N ARG A 416 7.16 3.07 -1.38
CA ARG A 416 7.41 4.30 -2.18
C ARG A 416 6.41 4.46 -3.31
N LYS A 417 5.96 3.38 -3.94
CA LYS A 417 5.00 3.41 -5.06
C LYS A 417 3.56 3.24 -4.55
N MET A 418 2.69 4.17 -4.94
CA MET A 418 1.27 4.11 -4.55
C MET A 418 0.65 2.78 -4.97
N ASP A 419 0.12 2.07 -3.98
CA ASP A 419 -0.68 0.84 -4.12
C ASP A 419 0.04 -0.42 -4.62
N ALA A 420 1.36 -0.51 -4.46
CA ALA A 420 2.12 -1.72 -4.76
C ALA A 420 2.17 -2.68 -3.56
N GLU A 421 1.99 -3.98 -3.80
CA GLU A 421 2.26 -5.04 -2.81
C GLU A 421 3.64 -5.68 -3.13
N PRO A 422 4.38 -6.20 -2.14
CA PRO A 422 5.63 -6.91 -2.40
C PRO A 422 5.36 -8.21 -3.18
N GLY A 423 6.13 -8.48 -4.23
CA GLY A 423 5.98 -9.69 -5.02
C GLY A 423 6.54 -9.62 -6.44
N ALA A 424 6.35 -10.71 -7.21
CA ALA A 424 6.73 -10.78 -8.61
C ALA A 424 5.59 -10.23 -9.50
N TYR A 425 5.95 -9.27 -10.36
CA TYR A 425 5.03 -8.61 -11.28
C TYR A 425 5.56 -8.68 -12.72
N ILE A 426 4.64 -8.73 -13.68
CA ILE A 426 4.92 -8.35 -15.06
C ILE A 426 4.60 -6.87 -15.22
N CYS A 427 5.59 -6.11 -15.65
CA CYS A 427 5.48 -4.69 -15.97
C CYS A 427 5.24 -4.51 -17.47
N LEU A 428 4.03 -4.09 -17.83
CA LEU A 428 3.64 -3.69 -19.18
C LEU A 428 3.85 -2.19 -19.34
N THR A 429 4.71 -1.78 -20.26
CA THR A 429 5.06 -0.38 -20.51
C THR A 429 4.49 0.09 -21.84
N VAL A 430 3.77 1.21 -21.84
CA VAL A 430 3.33 1.92 -23.05
C VAL A 430 3.89 3.34 -22.98
N ALA A 431 4.77 3.67 -23.92
CA ALA A 431 5.42 4.97 -24.01
C ALA A 431 5.09 5.67 -25.32
N ASP A 432 4.87 6.98 -25.27
CA ASP A 432 4.64 7.85 -26.41
C ASP A 432 5.60 9.05 -26.42
N THR A 433 5.81 9.61 -27.62
CA THR A 433 6.60 10.83 -27.84
C THR A 433 5.69 12.05 -28.08
N GLY A 434 4.52 12.08 -27.43
CA GLY A 434 3.51 13.11 -27.61
C GLY A 434 3.74 14.36 -26.78
N THR A 435 2.67 15.14 -26.59
CA THR A 435 2.72 16.42 -25.87
C THR A 435 2.97 16.30 -24.36
N GLY A 436 2.93 15.10 -23.78
CA GLY A 436 3.08 14.90 -22.34
C GLY A 436 1.90 15.44 -21.50
N ILE A 437 2.03 15.28 -20.19
CA ILE A 437 1.05 15.65 -19.16
C ILE A 437 1.75 16.59 -18.15
N PRO A 438 1.23 17.80 -17.90
CA PRO A 438 1.78 18.70 -16.88
C PRO A 438 1.68 18.13 -15.46
N ASP A 439 2.67 18.39 -14.60
CA ASP A 439 2.74 17.90 -13.21
C ASP A 439 1.46 18.16 -12.40
N GLU A 440 0.81 19.31 -12.58
CA GLU A 440 -0.42 19.69 -11.87
C GLU A 440 -1.63 18.78 -12.21
N ALA A 441 -1.56 18.07 -13.34
CA ALA A 441 -2.63 17.21 -13.83
C ALA A 441 -2.39 15.72 -13.53
N ILE A 442 -1.15 15.29 -13.25
CA ILE A 442 -0.78 13.87 -13.06
C ILE A 442 -1.65 13.18 -12.01
N ASP A 443 -1.90 13.85 -10.88
CA ASP A 443 -2.73 13.28 -9.80
C ASP A 443 -4.21 13.10 -10.17
N LYS A 444 -4.68 13.81 -11.20
CA LYS A 444 -6.10 13.87 -11.62
C LYS A 444 -6.40 13.05 -12.87
N ILE A 445 -5.39 12.57 -13.61
CA ILE A 445 -5.62 11.88 -14.90
C ILE A 445 -6.45 10.60 -14.79
N PHE A 446 -6.48 10.00 -13.61
CA PHE A 446 -7.28 8.81 -13.31
C PHE A 446 -8.68 9.15 -12.78
N GLU A 447 -9.01 10.43 -12.55
CA GLU A 447 -10.35 10.84 -12.17
C GLU A 447 -11.32 10.69 -13.35
N PRO A 448 -12.53 10.14 -13.13
CA PRO A 448 -13.53 10.02 -14.18
C PRO A 448 -13.91 11.39 -14.77
N PHE A 449 -14.08 11.46 -16.09
CA PHE A 449 -14.43 12.67 -16.86
C PHE A 449 -13.36 13.76 -16.85
N PHE A 450 -12.21 13.54 -16.21
CA PHE A 450 -11.08 14.43 -16.33
C PHE A 450 -10.45 14.30 -17.71
N SER A 451 -10.24 15.43 -18.38
CA SER A 451 -9.61 15.50 -19.70
C SER A 451 -8.95 16.87 -19.86
N THR A 452 -7.74 16.88 -20.41
CA THR A 452 -7.03 18.10 -20.82
C THR A 452 -7.40 18.56 -22.24
N LYS A 453 -8.20 17.76 -22.98
CA LYS A 453 -8.63 18.02 -24.36
C LYS A 453 -9.83 18.98 -24.44
N ALA A 454 -10.04 19.58 -25.60
CA ALA A 454 -11.18 20.46 -25.87
C ALA A 454 -12.54 19.76 -25.66
N GLU A 455 -13.57 20.54 -25.34
CA GLU A 455 -14.91 20.06 -25.02
C GLU A 455 -15.49 19.22 -26.17
N GLY A 456 -15.63 17.90 -25.95
CA GLY A 456 -16.12 16.93 -26.94
C GLY A 456 -15.07 16.05 -27.63
N GLU A 457 -13.77 16.28 -27.40
CA GLU A 457 -12.68 15.48 -28.01
C GLU A 457 -12.14 14.36 -27.11
N GLY A 458 -12.63 14.26 -25.87
CA GLY A 458 -12.26 13.20 -24.94
C GLY A 458 -13.39 12.87 -23.97
N THR A 459 -13.65 11.59 -23.74
CA THR A 459 -14.66 11.14 -22.77
C THR A 459 -14.18 11.25 -21.33
N GLY A 460 -12.86 11.33 -21.11
CA GLY A 460 -12.23 11.31 -19.78
C GLY A 460 -12.43 9.99 -19.01
N LEU A 461 -12.82 8.92 -19.72
CA LEU A 461 -13.13 7.61 -19.12
C LEU A 461 -12.07 6.54 -19.40
N GLY A 462 -11.19 6.75 -20.39
CA GLY A 462 -10.20 5.74 -20.80
C GLY A 462 -9.21 5.37 -19.68
N LEU A 463 -8.53 6.36 -19.11
CA LEU A 463 -7.54 6.14 -18.04
C LEU A 463 -8.17 5.68 -16.73
N SER A 464 -9.35 6.20 -16.38
CA SER A 464 -10.06 5.77 -15.17
C SER A 464 -10.54 4.31 -15.28
N THR A 465 -10.98 3.89 -16.47
CA THR A 465 -11.31 2.49 -16.75
C THR A 465 -10.08 1.59 -16.71
N ALA A 466 -8.97 2.01 -17.34
CA ALA A 466 -7.72 1.28 -17.29
C ALA A 466 -7.22 1.10 -15.84
N TYR A 467 -7.24 2.16 -15.03
CA TYR A 467 -6.88 2.10 -13.62
C TYR A 467 -7.77 1.12 -12.83
N SER A 468 -9.08 1.15 -13.07
CA SER A 468 -10.05 0.28 -12.39
C SER A 468 -9.84 -1.20 -12.72
N ILE A 469 -9.53 -1.51 -13.99
CA ILE A 469 -9.22 -2.86 -14.44
C ILE A 469 -7.91 -3.35 -13.80
N VAL A 470 -6.86 -2.53 -13.82
CA VAL A 470 -5.58 -2.92 -13.20
C VAL A 470 -5.77 -3.18 -11.71
N LYS A 471 -6.60 -2.38 -11.03
CA LYS A 471 -6.96 -2.61 -9.63
C LYS A 471 -7.76 -3.88 -9.39
N SER A 472 -8.75 -4.20 -10.24
CA SER A 472 -9.49 -5.45 -10.12
C SER A 472 -8.53 -6.65 -10.23
N HIS A 473 -7.46 -6.51 -11.01
CA HIS A 473 -6.40 -7.51 -11.19
C HIS A 473 -5.34 -7.54 -10.07
N LYS A 474 -5.52 -6.77 -8.98
CA LYS A 474 -4.50 -6.61 -7.91
C LYS A 474 -3.17 -6.05 -8.41
N GLY A 475 -3.24 -5.27 -9.49
CA GLY A 475 -2.12 -4.52 -10.03
C GLY A 475 -2.11 -3.07 -9.61
N PHE A 476 -1.09 -2.35 -10.08
CA PHE A 476 -0.98 -0.91 -9.93
C PHE A 476 -0.43 -0.26 -11.20
N VAL A 477 -0.61 1.05 -11.33
CA VAL A 477 -0.17 1.84 -12.49
C VAL A 477 0.75 2.94 -12.00
N ASP A 478 1.87 3.11 -12.71
CA ASP A 478 2.87 4.15 -12.52
C ASP A 478 2.93 5.00 -13.81
N VAL A 479 3.15 6.30 -13.67
CA VAL A 479 3.15 7.24 -14.79
C VAL A 479 4.33 8.19 -14.66
N GLU A 480 5.10 8.30 -15.73
CA GLU A 480 6.15 9.31 -15.90
C GLU A 480 5.80 10.13 -17.13
N SER A 481 5.78 11.46 -17.00
CA SER A 481 5.50 12.35 -18.11
C SER A 481 6.24 13.66 -17.94
N GLU A 482 6.71 14.21 -19.05
CA GLU A 482 7.27 15.55 -19.10
C GLU A 482 6.54 16.33 -20.20
N ASP A 483 6.15 17.57 -19.88
CA ASP A 483 5.41 18.44 -20.79
C ASP A 483 6.24 18.73 -22.04
N GLY A 484 5.75 18.28 -23.20
CA GLY A 484 6.39 18.39 -24.51
C GLY A 484 7.36 17.27 -24.88
N GLU A 485 7.67 16.31 -24.00
CA GLU A 485 8.56 15.18 -24.32
C GLU A 485 7.83 13.83 -24.47
N GLY A 486 6.68 13.66 -23.80
CA GLY A 486 5.82 12.49 -23.96
C GLY A 486 5.35 11.89 -22.63
N THR A 487 4.71 10.72 -22.72
CA THR A 487 4.18 10.01 -21.54
C THR A 487 4.59 8.54 -21.56
N THR A 488 4.98 8.02 -20.41
CA THR A 488 5.25 6.60 -20.19
C THR A 488 4.33 6.07 -19.08
N PHE A 489 3.44 5.15 -19.44
CA PHE A 489 2.62 4.40 -18.49
C PHE A 489 3.23 3.02 -18.25
N ARG A 490 3.36 2.64 -16.97
CA ARG A 490 3.78 1.30 -16.55
C ARG A 490 2.68 0.63 -15.73
N VAL A 491 2.19 -0.49 -16.22
CA VAL A 491 1.11 -1.28 -15.61
C VAL A 491 1.73 -2.55 -15.04
N TYR A 492 1.57 -2.76 -13.74
CA TYR A 492 2.13 -3.91 -13.03
C TYR A 492 1.02 -4.90 -12.73
N LEU A 493 1.14 -6.13 -13.21
CA LEU A 493 0.20 -7.22 -12.98
C LEU A 493 0.90 -8.40 -12.29
N PRO A 494 0.27 -9.04 -11.28
CA PRO A 494 0.91 -10.10 -10.52
C PRO A 494 1.15 -11.34 -11.38
N VAL A 495 2.30 -11.98 -11.18
CA VAL A 495 2.64 -13.26 -11.84
C VAL A 495 1.75 -14.39 -11.32
N ALA A 496 1.31 -15.26 -12.23
CA ALA A 496 0.48 -16.42 -11.92
C ALA A 496 1.21 -17.45 -11.06
N THR A 497 0.56 -17.84 -9.96
CA THR A 497 1.07 -18.90 -9.09
C THR A 497 0.71 -20.28 -9.65
N SER A 498 1.42 -21.33 -9.20
CA SER A 498 1.17 -22.70 -9.65
C SER A 498 -0.27 -23.20 -9.43
N SER A 499 -1.01 -22.62 -8.49
CA SER A 499 -2.45 -22.91 -8.27
C SER A 499 -3.37 -22.31 -9.34
N ASP A 500 -2.96 -21.22 -10.00
CA ASP A 500 -3.75 -20.53 -11.02
C ASP A 500 -3.65 -21.23 -12.39
N ARG A 501 -2.52 -21.90 -12.66
CA ARG A 501 -2.30 -22.70 -13.88
C ARG A 501 -3.26 -23.89 -14.02
N THR A 502 -3.79 -24.40 -12.90
CA THR A 502 -4.76 -25.51 -12.87
C THR A 502 -6.21 -25.10 -13.16
N ARG A 503 -6.50 -23.81 -13.37
CA ARG A 503 -7.86 -23.27 -13.64
C ARG A 503 -8.06 -22.74 -15.06
N GLY A 504 -7.07 -22.81 -15.94
CA GLY A 504 -7.28 -22.57 -17.37
C GLY A 504 -8.18 -23.65 -17.99
N PRO A 505 -8.93 -23.35 -19.06
CA PRO A 505 -9.56 -24.39 -19.86
C PRO A 505 -8.46 -25.37 -20.27
N ALA A 506 -8.69 -26.66 -20.05
CA ALA A 506 -7.78 -27.68 -20.53
C ALA A 506 -7.52 -27.45 -22.02
N ASP A 507 -6.25 -27.29 -22.36
CA ASP A 507 -5.62 -27.49 -23.67
C ASP A 507 -6.58 -27.40 -24.86
N SER A 508 -6.54 -26.30 -25.59
CA SER A 508 -7.18 -26.12 -26.89
C SER A 508 -6.65 -27.13 -27.90
N GLY A 509 -7.10 -28.38 -27.78
CA GLY A 509 -7.06 -29.34 -28.86
C GLY A 509 -7.86 -28.78 -30.02
N GLU A 510 -7.31 -28.90 -31.24
CA GLU A 510 -7.93 -28.48 -32.49
C GLU A 510 -9.46 -28.66 -32.46
N LEU A 511 -10.20 -27.54 -32.46
CA LEU A 511 -11.67 -27.52 -32.54
C LEU A 511 -12.08 -28.41 -33.72
N ARG A 512 -12.71 -29.56 -33.42
CA ARG A 512 -13.18 -30.48 -34.46
C ARG A 512 -14.47 -29.93 -35.05
N ASP A 513 -14.72 -30.13 -36.34
CA ASP A 513 -16.03 -29.77 -36.90
C ASP A 513 -17.12 -30.75 -36.42
N GLY A 514 -18.36 -30.27 -36.34
CA GLY A 514 -19.55 -31.09 -36.14
C GLY A 514 -19.71 -32.11 -37.25
N GLN A 515 -20.24 -33.29 -36.93
CA GLN A 515 -20.44 -34.41 -37.86
C GLN A 515 -21.90 -34.51 -38.34
N GLY A 516 -22.62 -33.38 -38.35
CA GLY A 516 -24.03 -33.29 -38.71
C GLY A 516 -25.02 -33.52 -37.57
N GLU A 517 -24.56 -33.50 -36.31
CA GLU A 517 -25.44 -33.62 -35.15
C GLU A 517 -26.51 -32.52 -35.13
N CYS A 518 -27.73 -32.87 -34.73
CA CYS A 518 -28.85 -31.95 -34.80
C CYS A 518 -29.08 -31.21 -33.48
N ILE A 519 -28.98 -29.88 -33.50
CA ILE A 519 -29.03 -29.02 -32.31
C ILE A 519 -30.29 -28.16 -32.35
N LEU A 520 -31.06 -28.14 -31.27
CA LEU A 520 -32.21 -27.25 -31.12
C LEU A 520 -31.80 -25.99 -30.34
N VAL A 521 -31.88 -24.83 -30.98
CA VAL A 521 -31.66 -23.52 -30.34
C VAL A 521 -33.00 -22.87 -30.01
N VAL A 522 -33.18 -22.45 -28.76
CA VAL A 522 -34.41 -21.85 -28.25
C VAL A 522 -34.10 -20.48 -27.66
N ASP A 523 -34.69 -19.44 -28.25
CA ASP A 523 -34.50 -18.05 -27.86
C ASP A 523 -35.70 -17.24 -28.38
N ASP A 524 -36.19 -16.24 -27.63
CA ASP A 524 -37.32 -15.41 -28.06
C ASP A 524 -36.89 -14.29 -29.04
N GLU A 525 -35.59 -14.02 -29.15
CA GLU A 525 -35.05 -13.06 -30.10
C GLU A 525 -34.66 -13.73 -31.43
N GLU A 526 -35.39 -13.40 -32.50
CA GLU A 526 -35.16 -13.95 -33.85
C GLU A 526 -33.72 -13.72 -34.37
N PHE A 527 -33.09 -12.60 -34.01
CA PHE A 527 -31.72 -12.30 -34.40
C PHE A 527 -30.70 -13.23 -33.74
N ILE A 528 -30.92 -13.61 -32.47
CA ILE A 528 -30.05 -14.55 -31.75
C ILE A 528 -30.18 -15.94 -32.36
N LEU A 529 -31.41 -16.37 -32.67
CA LEU A 529 -31.66 -17.63 -33.37
C LEU A 529 -30.94 -17.70 -34.72
N ASP A 530 -31.03 -16.64 -35.54
CA ASP A 530 -30.38 -16.60 -36.86
C ASP A 530 -28.85 -16.63 -36.75
N THR A 531 -28.28 -15.89 -35.80
CA THR A 531 -26.82 -15.85 -35.57
C THR A 531 -26.29 -17.19 -35.06
N ALA A 532 -26.97 -17.79 -34.09
CA ALA A 532 -26.61 -19.11 -33.55
C ALA A 532 -26.76 -20.21 -34.61
N ARG A 533 -27.82 -20.15 -35.42
CA ARG A 533 -28.02 -21.06 -36.56
C ARG A 533 -26.85 -21.00 -37.52
N GLN A 534 -26.51 -19.81 -38.00
CA GLN A 534 -25.43 -19.64 -38.98
C GLN A 534 -24.08 -20.12 -38.41
N THR A 535 -23.77 -19.76 -37.16
CA THR A 535 -22.52 -20.16 -36.50
C THR A 535 -22.38 -21.68 -36.37
N LEU A 536 -23.45 -22.36 -35.96
CA LEU A 536 -23.43 -23.81 -35.77
C LEU A 536 -23.51 -24.57 -37.11
N GLU A 537 -24.22 -24.06 -38.11
CA GLU A 537 -24.24 -24.63 -39.46
C GLU A 537 -22.87 -24.51 -40.14
N ASP A 538 -22.18 -23.37 -40.00
CA ASP A 538 -20.82 -23.16 -40.50
C ASP A 538 -19.82 -24.12 -39.81
N ALA A 539 -20.08 -24.49 -38.55
CA ALA A 539 -19.32 -25.48 -37.79
C ALA A 539 -19.74 -26.95 -38.07
N GLY A 540 -20.62 -27.21 -39.03
CA GLY A 540 -20.99 -28.56 -39.47
C GLY A 540 -22.16 -29.23 -38.74
N TYR A 541 -22.90 -28.50 -37.90
CA TYR A 541 -24.10 -29.01 -37.22
C TYR A 541 -25.38 -28.80 -38.04
N ARG A 542 -26.41 -29.61 -37.80
CA ARG A 542 -27.77 -29.36 -38.31
C ARG A 542 -28.56 -28.60 -37.27
N VAL A 543 -29.11 -27.42 -37.59
CA VAL A 543 -29.74 -26.58 -36.56
C VAL A 543 -31.25 -26.47 -36.75
N MET A 544 -31.99 -26.71 -35.67
CA MET A 544 -33.41 -26.40 -35.54
C MET A 544 -33.57 -25.21 -34.59
N THR A 545 -34.60 -24.39 -34.80
CA THR A 545 -34.83 -23.19 -33.98
C THR A 545 -36.25 -23.12 -33.47
N ALA A 546 -36.43 -22.57 -32.27
CA ALA A 546 -37.74 -22.29 -31.67
C ALA A 546 -37.76 -20.92 -30.99
N GLN A 547 -38.82 -20.14 -31.19
CA GLN A 547 -38.98 -18.77 -30.66
C GLN A 547 -39.43 -18.70 -29.19
N GLY A 548 -39.33 -19.81 -28.45
CA GLY A 548 -39.76 -19.89 -27.06
C GLY A 548 -40.04 -21.31 -26.59
N GLY A 549 -40.28 -21.47 -25.28
CA GLY A 549 -40.43 -22.80 -24.66
C GLY A 549 -41.58 -23.64 -25.21
N GLN A 550 -42.73 -23.04 -25.55
CA GLN A 550 -43.84 -23.79 -26.16
C GLN A 550 -43.50 -24.28 -27.58
N ASP A 551 -42.80 -23.47 -28.37
CA ASP A 551 -42.36 -23.86 -29.70
C ASP A 551 -41.31 -24.96 -29.64
N ALA A 552 -40.39 -24.88 -28.69
CA ALA A 552 -39.40 -25.93 -28.46
C ALA A 552 -40.07 -27.28 -28.17
N ILE A 553 -41.11 -27.30 -27.34
CA ILE A 553 -41.87 -28.53 -27.06
C ILE A 553 -42.54 -29.06 -28.33
N ARG A 554 -43.14 -28.19 -29.16
CA ARG A 554 -43.74 -28.61 -30.44
C ARG A 554 -42.71 -29.19 -31.40
N VAL A 555 -41.49 -28.66 -31.41
CA VAL A 555 -40.38 -29.19 -32.20
C VAL A 555 -39.95 -30.56 -31.67
N MET A 556 -39.79 -30.70 -30.35
CA MET A 556 -39.45 -31.97 -29.70
C MET A 556 -40.53 -33.05 -29.86
N GLU A 557 -41.81 -32.68 -29.92
CA GLU A 557 -42.91 -33.64 -30.17
C GLU A 557 -42.92 -34.18 -31.61
N ARG A 558 -42.38 -33.41 -32.57
CA ARG A 558 -42.38 -33.79 -34.00
C ARG A 558 -41.09 -34.49 -34.44
N SER A 559 -39.97 -34.07 -33.87
CA SER A 559 -38.62 -34.46 -34.32
C SER A 559 -37.67 -34.68 -33.14
N GLY A 560 -38.16 -34.95 -31.94
CA GLY A 560 -37.33 -35.06 -30.74
C GLY A 560 -36.29 -36.18 -30.80
N ASP A 561 -36.58 -37.29 -31.49
CA ASP A 561 -35.62 -38.40 -31.67
C ASP A 561 -34.42 -38.02 -32.54
N ASP A 562 -34.56 -36.96 -33.35
CA ASP A 562 -33.50 -36.46 -34.22
C ASP A 562 -32.63 -35.41 -33.53
N VAL A 563 -33.01 -34.88 -32.35
CA VAL A 563 -32.30 -33.80 -31.64
C VAL A 563 -31.27 -34.40 -30.67
N GLU A 564 -30.02 -33.98 -30.81
CA GLU A 564 -28.88 -34.49 -30.04
C GLU A 564 -28.45 -33.56 -28.91
N ALA A 565 -28.76 -32.26 -28.98
CA ALA A 565 -28.62 -31.33 -27.85
C ALA A 565 -29.57 -30.14 -27.98
N ILE A 566 -29.87 -29.50 -26.85
CA ILE A 566 -30.67 -28.27 -26.79
C ILE A 566 -29.83 -27.13 -26.20
N ILE A 567 -29.88 -25.96 -26.83
CA ILE A 567 -29.39 -24.70 -26.26
C ILE A 567 -30.62 -23.83 -26.01
N THR A 568 -30.89 -23.45 -24.77
CA THR A 568 -32.08 -22.65 -24.42
C THR A 568 -31.71 -21.40 -23.65
N ASP A 569 -32.29 -20.27 -24.02
CA ASP A 569 -32.28 -19.08 -23.17
C ASP A 569 -33.11 -19.33 -21.90
N LEU A 570 -32.69 -18.73 -20.78
CA LEU A 570 -33.41 -18.84 -19.51
C LEU A 570 -34.53 -17.82 -19.36
N ARG A 571 -34.52 -16.71 -20.09
CA ARG A 571 -35.44 -15.58 -19.93
C ARG A 571 -36.34 -15.38 -21.14
N MET A 572 -37.15 -16.39 -21.43
CA MET A 572 -38.17 -16.33 -22.48
C MET A 572 -39.58 -16.05 -21.89
N PRO A 573 -40.44 -15.30 -22.60
CA PRO A 573 -41.81 -15.04 -22.19
C PRO A 573 -42.68 -16.31 -22.22
N GLU A 574 -43.75 -16.30 -21.42
CA GLU A 574 -44.71 -17.39 -21.20
C GLU A 574 -44.14 -18.66 -20.55
N MET A 575 -43.14 -19.28 -21.19
CA MET A 575 -42.41 -20.44 -20.69
C MET A 575 -40.92 -20.16 -20.73
N ASN A 576 -40.35 -19.90 -19.55
CA ASN A 576 -38.93 -19.64 -19.38
C ASN A 576 -38.10 -20.93 -19.57
N GLY A 577 -36.78 -20.79 -19.70
CA GLY A 577 -35.89 -21.93 -19.94
C GLY A 577 -35.90 -22.96 -18.81
N PHE A 578 -36.09 -22.54 -17.55
CA PHE A 578 -36.18 -23.48 -16.41
C PHE A 578 -37.42 -24.38 -16.53
N ASP A 579 -38.56 -23.80 -16.88
CA ASP A 579 -39.81 -24.53 -17.07
C ASP A 579 -39.72 -25.48 -18.27
N LEU A 580 -39.03 -25.07 -19.34
CA LEU A 580 -38.73 -25.93 -20.49
C LEU A 580 -37.87 -27.13 -20.09
N ILE A 581 -36.74 -26.90 -19.41
CA ILE A 581 -35.82 -27.97 -18.98
C ILE A 581 -36.55 -28.97 -18.08
N ARG A 582 -37.28 -28.49 -17.07
CA ARG A 582 -38.04 -29.33 -16.13
C ARG A 582 -39.12 -30.17 -16.82
N LYS A 583 -39.68 -29.66 -17.93
CA LYS A 583 -40.72 -30.36 -18.70
C LYS A 583 -40.14 -31.39 -19.68
N LEU A 584 -38.94 -31.15 -20.21
CA LEU A 584 -38.26 -32.05 -21.13
C LEU A 584 -37.52 -33.18 -20.42
N ARG A 585 -36.90 -32.92 -19.25
CA ARG A 585 -36.09 -33.92 -18.53
C ARG A 585 -36.80 -35.25 -18.22
N PRO A 586 -38.08 -35.29 -17.80
CA PRO A 586 -38.78 -36.55 -17.57
C PRO A 586 -38.97 -37.40 -18.84
N GLN A 587 -39.04 -36.76 -20.01
CA GLN A 587 -39.26 -37.42 -21.31
C GLN A 587 -37.94 -37.75 -22.02
N TYR A 588 -36.92 -36.91 -21.82
CA TYR A 588 -35.59 -37.04 -22.40
C TYR A 588 -34.51 -36.99 -21.30
N PRO A 589 -34.34 -38.06 -20.50
CA PRO A 589 -33.46 -38.03 -19.33
C PRO A 589 -31.99 -37.83 -19.68
N ASN A 590 -31.58 -38.31 -20.85
CA ASN A 590 -30.19 -38.28 -21.32
C ASN A 590 -29.96 -37.22 -22.40
N LEU A 591 -30.95 -36.41 -22.78
CA LEU A 591 -30.71 -35.37 -23.77
C LEU A 591 -29.86 -34.27 -23.13
N PRO A 592 -28.71 -33.89 -23.71
CA PRO A 592 -27.94 -32.79 -23.20
C PRO A 592 -28.67 -31.46 -23.42
N ILE A 593 -28.73 -30.66 -22.36
CA ILE A 593 -29.35 -29.33 -22.40
C ILE A 593 -28.36 -28.31 -21.84
N ILE A 594 -28.02 -27.32 -22.66
CA ILE A 594 -27.17 -26.18 -22.34
C ILE A 594 -28.09 -25.00 -22.05
N ALA A 595 -28.02 -24.47 -20.83
CA ALA A 595 -28.74 -23.27 -20.46
C ALA A 595 -27.90 -22.03 -20.77
N ALA A 596 -28.48 -21.05 -21.46
CA ALA A 596 -27.83 -19.78 -21.73
C ALA A 596 -28.53 -18.63 -20.96
N SER A 597 -27.76 -17.79 -20.29
CA SER A 597 -28.28 -16.55 -19.69
C SER A 597 -27.24 -15.44 -19.65
N GLY A 598 -27.68 -14.19 -19.50
CA GLY A 598 -26.79 -13.04 -19.35
C GLY A 598 -25.92 -13.15 -18.10
N MET A 599 -24.67 -12.66 -18.19
CA MET A 599 -23.67 -12.65 -17.10
C MET A 599 -24.13 -11.98 -15.79
N ALA A 600 -25.24 -11.23 -15.80
CA ALA A 600 -25.77 -10.53 -14.63
C ALA A 600 -26.67 -11.37 -13.71
N ASP A 601 -26.99 -12.61 -14.07
CA ASP A 601 -28.06 -13.34 -13.39
C ASP A 601 -27.57 -14.14 -12.16
N GLY A 602 -26.32 -14.62 -12.12
CA GLY A 602 -25.83 -15.44 -10.99
C GLY A 602 -26.60 -16.75 -10.78
N ARG A 603 -27.26 -17.26 -11.84
CA ARG A 603 -28.22 -18.39 -11.80
C ARG A 603 -27.66 -19.69 -12.35
N THR A 604 -26.34 -19.86 -12.32
CA THR A 604 -25.66 -21.08 -12.77
C THR A 604 -26.15 -22.29 -11.98
N ASP A 605 -26.24 -22.17 -10.65
CA ASP A 605 -26.67 -23.25 -9.77
C ASP A 605 -28.15 -23.63 -10.00
N ASP A 606 -29.04 -22.65 -10.17
CA ASP A 606 -30.46 -22.87 -10.48
C ASP A 606 -30.65 -23.66 -11.78
N ALA A 607 -29.81 -23.40 -12.79
CA ALA A 607 -29.92 -24.03 -14.10
C ALA A 607 -29.50 -25.51 -14.04
N LEU A 608 -28.43 -25.80 -13.31
CA LEU A 608 -27.98 -27.17 -13.05
C LEU A 608 -29.02 -27.95 -12.22
N GLU A 609 -29.60 -27.33 -11.18
CA GLU A 609 -30.68 -27.94 -10.40
C GLU A 609 -31.95 -28.23 -11.21
N ALA A 610 -32.28 -27.37 -12.19
CA ALA A 610 -33.39 -27.61 -13.11
C ALA A 610 -33.12 -28.78 -14.06
N GLY A 611 -31.87 -29.22 -14.17
CA GLY A 611 -31.43 -30.31 -15.02
C GLY A 611 -30.69 -29.87 -16.28
N ALA A 612 -30.15 -28.65 -16.37
CA ALA A 612 -29.16 -28.35 -17.41
C ALA A 612 -27.88 -29.17 -17.16
N GLN A 613 -27.20 -29.58 -18.22
CA GLN A 613 -25.91 -30.28 -18.11
C GLN A 613 -24.75 -29.29 -17.93
N THR A 614 -24.86 -28.12 -18.55
CA THR A 614 -23.92 -27.03 -18.37
C THR A 614 -24.61 -25.69 -18.63
N PHE A 615 -23.90 -24.62 -18.32
CA PHE A 615 -24.36 -23.25 -18.45
C PHE A 615 -23.41 -22.44 -19.34
N LEU A 616 -23.98 -21.63 -20.24
CA LEU A 616 -23.26 -20.76 -21.15
C LEU A 616 -23.63 -19.29 -20.89
N ALA A 617 -22.67 -18.49 -20.45
CA ALA A 617 -22.90 -17.08 -20.16
C ALA A 617 -22.97 -16.25 -21.45
N LYS A 618 -24.04 -15.47 -21.63
CA LYS A 618 -24.20 -14.49 -22.71
C LYS A 618 -23.55 -13.15 -22.32
N PRO A 619 -22.81 -12.47 -23.23
CA PRO A 619 -22.48 -12.90 -24.59
C PRO A 619 -21.39 -13.99 -24.61
N PHE A 620 -21.51 -14.97 -25.51
CA PHE A 620 -20.52 -16.02 -25.73
C PHE A 620 -19.95 -15.93 -27.15
N THR A 621 -18.68 -16.32 -27.32
CA THR A 621 -18.04 -16.43 -28.64
C THR A 621 -18.45 -17.72 -29.35
N ALA A 622 -18.28 -17.77 -30.68
CA ALA A 622 -18.50 -18.97 -31.47
C ALA A 622 -17.68 -20.15 -30.94
N ASP A 623 -16.40 -19.91 -30.60
CA ASP A 623 -15.49 -20.93 -30.09
C ASP A 623 -15.95 -21.50 -28.74
N LYS A 624 -16.40 -20.62 -27.81
CA LYS A 624 -16.90 -21.06 -26.49
C LYS A 624 -18.20 -21.85 -26.63
N LEU A 625 -19.08 -21.45 -27.56
CA LEU A 625 -20.29 -22.21 -27.88
C LEU A 625 -19.96 -23.60 -28.44
N GLN A 626 -19.03 -23.67 -29.40
CA GLN A 626 -18.63 -24.93 -30.05
C GLN A 626 -17.93 -25.88 -29.07
N ALA A 627 -17.00 -25.38 -28.27
CA ALA A 627 -16.31 -26.16 -27.23
C ALA A 627 -17.30 -26.73 -26.21
N THR A 628 -18.19 -25.88 -25.67
CA THR A 628 -19.21 -26.31 -24.70
C THR A 628 -20.15 -27.36 -25.30
N LEU A 629 -20.52 -27.22 -26.57
CA LEU A 629 -21.37 -28.18 -27.25
C LEU A 629 -20.66 -29.53 -27.44
N GLN A 630 -19.37 -29.51 -27.77
CA GLN A 630 -18.58 -30.72 -27.96
C GLN A 630 -18.39 -31.51 -26.68
N ASP A 631 -18.01 -30.83 -25.59
CA ASP A 631 -17.83 -31.45 -24.28
C ASP A 631 -19.09 -32.20 -23.86
N VAL A 632 -20.23 -31.52 -23.99
CA VAL A 632 -21.55 -32.05 -23.62
C VAL A 632 -21.98 -33.21 -24.52
N LEU A 633 -21.68 -33.16 -25.82
CA LEU A 633 -21.97 -34.27 -26.75
C LEU A 633 -21.04 -35.48 -26.54
N HIS A 634 -19.78 -35.27 -26.15
CA HIS A 634 -18.78 -36.32 -25.95
C HIS A 634 -18.96 -37.05 -24.62
N GLU A 635 -19.18 -36.32 -23.52
CA GLU A 635 -19.46 -36.92 -22.20
C GLU A 635 -20.64 -37.90 -22.26
N ASN A 636 -21.63 -37.59 -23.09
CA ASN A 636 -22.83 -38.40 -23.23
C ASN A 636 -22.61 -39.65 -24.11
N LYS A 637 -21.75 -39.56 -25.14
CA LYS A 637 -21.32 -40.72 -25.95
C LYS A 637 -20.49 -41.69 -25.12
N ASP A 638 -19.62 -41.19 -24.24
CA ASP A 638 -18.82 -42.03 -23.34
C ASP A 638 -19.67 -42.67 -22.24
N ALA A 639 -20.63 -41.95 -21.64
CA ALA A 639 -21.57 -42.50 -20.68
C ALA A 639 -22.47 -43.61 -21.27
N ALA A 640 -22.87 -43.49 -22.55
CA ALA A 640 -23.62 -44.53 -23.26
C ALA A 640 -22.77 -45.77 -23.59
N SER A 641 -21.46 -45.63 -23.73
CA SER A 641 -20.53 -46.73 -24.07
C SER A 641 -20.15 -47.62 -22.87
N VAL A 642 -20.21 -47.08 -21.64
CA VAL A 642 -19.87 -47.80 -20.39
C VAL A 642 -21.06 -48.60 -19.84
N GLY A 643 -22.28 -48.34 -20.32
CA GLY A 643 -23.52 -49.01 -19.91
C GLY A 643 -24.00 -50.17 -20.79
N GLY A 644 -23.19 -50.64 -21.74
CA GLY A 644 -23.52 -51.71 -22.70
C GLY A 644 -23.20 -53.12 -22.24
#